data_AF-A0A496BKH9-F1
#
_entry.id   AF-A0A496BKH9-F1
#
_cell.length_a   1.000
_cell.length_b   1.000
_cell.length_c   1.000
_cell.angle_alpha   90.00
_cell.angle_beta   90.00
_cell.angle_gamma   90.00
#
_symmetry.space_group_name_H-M   'P 1'
#
loop_
_entity.id
_entity.type
_entity.pdbx_description
1 polymer ?
#
loop_
_entity_poly.entity_id
_entity_poly.type
_entity_poly.pdbx_seq_one_letter_code
_entity_poly.pdbx_strand_id
1 'polypeptide(L)'
;MSLLSRPILPNLFLFLTRMLVLNLLVHPTYAVDQDVESRTPNPIAAESIAEAQQSALRTTSSHTFSFQDVYEINLNLNIPGDIECVATEADTITVALEKQTQATHTGHDLAIRSYFDNISVTGTKDNGTLHLKVQLPGDDGTQASPVPFSSIENLPATFDGQLRLKCTVKTPSDVSVKLQSKAGEIRVQGIRGKIEIKTETGNVHLNETLGNYNVNLTSGNIKGKILLTRGQNKLETKNGAVELTILDPVAAPMDITAQGGNILLQLPKDYAIDALLESEKRQVVINLPAQIESDTALAIVNEGGPLFRLKATQGISLLQSMPAESQRNGQTDTEPASLLDAAYPVPRAEKPPVIDGNLSELVWQAASALSVFQNAEGTEASNDLTETFLMWDDQNLYIGVVAHIPNSQLPRVSQTQRDSPIWEDECIEILIDANPRTDVYHHLVINPIGALFDQQVNTPGAASFQFAPTDVQFAMDQQTQKTNFEGDRAWDSEAEAATQINATSWTLEIAIPRETLEKPAQLNSQNSSELKDISLFNIHRKAQLITKDTENFVSTTQREYSYWFPTYYDEHPWWPHLPHEYTAPLSEYIAPAMGVLRFERRSPFPSETFATEAQFRVASIEIEGNTVMPTQIIQQQIPIRPGDVITSTQLSWLLAELRNQDRFQDTRLETKQVPTDGVEGELPAAIGLLIKVTEAPTIFAREIKIKGNRSFPMAFIRRWFDLKSGYLAVDGIWLKQQLIADFYLNRGYEFATVTYEIVGDVLTFTINEGTLHEVRFIGNNRISREELLTALNIETADTDEKPNSLNSDVYHRSLGQSKINQMRRQLSANNEDFKSIQNWRVQREGGKNIMIVEIEEQPRANTSGFPILQFNRVHGLVLGAGGTLATRLTTQRAGKEQLFGAISRGFSSETWDYHAGLEKSFFTRQSLKVGASVYKLTGISSNAALSSGNVNLSAAYYGFDLQDYYRRQGVQGWVTYAPSEWHYLRLELTTEAHDNLSKSTDWSYLNRNQVKRGNARIDRGVLEGVALIYAFDTRDHKSTTRRHFHTYASANERTQRGWRGQFGIEIVSGDYVFNLYQFELIRYTRLFGPHHLHVRVGGDFSDAPLPTQRLLHLGGGANLRGYGFNRFAGDNRLLLNLEYRFIKEVTLPESDAVLGWTLSCFLDSGRAWWYDDVAFPDFGEFTAQFNTAIGVGCSVFVDSSGGLGPLSVALEVAEPLSASFSLRDPQIILRLDRIF
;
A
#
# COMPACT_ATOMS: atom_id res chain seq x y z
N MET A 1 -17.99 -3.63 49.71
CA MET A 1 -17.42 -4.98 49.48
C MET A 1 -18.44 -6.03 49.89
N SER A 2 -18.56 -7.08 49.07
CA SER A 2 -19.41 -8.30 49.15
C SER A 2 -20.94 -8.12 49.24
N LEU A 3 -21.58 -7.75 48.11
CA LEU A 3 -22.90 -8.22 47.64
C LEU A 3 -23.29 -7.40 46.40
N LEU A 4 -22.86 -7.82 45.21
CA LEU A 4 -23.39 -7.41 43.89
C LEU A 4 -22.63 -8.23 42.82
N SER A 5 -23.09 -9.45 42.56
CA SER A 5 -22.58 -10.30 41.48
C SER A 5 -23.74 -10.96 40.73
N ARG A 6 -24.39 -10.18 39.85
CA ARG A 6 -25.19 -10.67 38.71
C ARG A 6 -25.22 -9.57 37.63
N PRO A 7 -24.74 -9.80 36.40
CA PRO A 7 -24.88 -8.82 35.33
C PRO A 7 -26.25 -8.96 34.67
N ILE A 8 -27.16 -8.02 34.95
CA ILE A 8 -28.34 -7.76 34.12
C ILE A 8 -27.87 -6.83 33.00
N LEU A 9 -27.13 -7.36 32.03
CA LEU A 9 -26.65 -6.63 30.85
C LEU A 9 -26.84 -7.32 29.48
N PRO A 10 -27.26 -8.60 29.32
CA PRO A 10 -27.41 -9.17 27.96
C PRO A 10 -28.64 -8.66 27.19
N ASN A 11 -29.73 -8.29 27.90
CA ASN A 11 -31.02 -8.04 27.24
C ASN A 11 -31.17 -6.65 26.61
N LEU A 12 -30.40 -5.65 27.07
CA LEU A 12 -30.42 -4.30 26.47
C LEU A 12 -29.63 -4.27 25.15
N PHE A 13 -28.57 -5.07 25.06
CA PHE A 13 -27.75 -5.23 23.85
C PHE A 13 -28.48 -6.03 22.75
N LEU A 14 -29.27 -7.04 23.14
CA LEU A 14 -30.16 -7.78 22.23
C LEU A 14 -31.36 -6.95 21.73
N PHE A 15 -31.82 -5.97 22.52
CA PHE A 15 -32.92 -5.08 22.12
C PHE A 15 -32.47 -4.03 21.08
N LEU A 16 -31.22 -3.54 21.20
CA LEU A 16 -30.63 -2.58 20.27
C LEU A 16 -30.23 -3.22 18.92
N THR A 17 -29.77 -4.47 18.93
CA THR A 17 -29.43 -5.20 17.69
C THR A 17 -30.66 -5.61 16.88
N ARG A 18 -31.81 -5.87 17.53
CA ARG A 18 -33.07 -6.17 16.82
C ARG A 18 -33.72 -4.97 16.13
N MET A 19 -33.37 -3.74 16.50
CA MET A 19 -33.86 -2.53 15.85
C MET A 19 -33.14 -2.22 14.52
N LEU A 20 -31.95 -2.75 14.31
CA LEU A 20 -31.14 -2.48 13.12
C LEU A 20 -31.46 -3.43 11.94
N VAL A 21 -32.24 -4.50 12.16
CA VAL A 21 -32.51 -5.54 11.15
C VAL A 21 -33.96 -5.51 10.67
N LEU A 22 -34.43 -4.35 10.21
CA LEU A 22 -35.73 -4.23 9.55
C LEU A 22 -35.61 -3.48 8.22
N ASN A 23 -34.86 -4.08 7.30
CA ASN A 23 -35.15 -4.07 5.87
C ASN A 23 -34.38 -5.21 5.21
N LEU A 24 -35.09 -6.31 4.93
CA LEU A 24 -34.95 -7.22 3.78
C LEU A 24 -35.64 -8.55 4.14
N LEU A 25 -36.90 -8.66 3.74
CA LEU A 25 -37.64 -9.92 3.61
C LEU A 25 -37.34 -10.51 2.23
N VAL A 26 -36.93 -11.78 2.15
CA VAL A 26 -37.62 -12.86 1.40
C VAL A 26 -37.24 -14.21 2.05
N HIS A 27 -38.25 -14.99 2.42
CA HIS A 27 -38.14 -16.34 3.00
C HIS A 27 -37.62 -17.39 2.01
N PRO A 28 -37.04 -18.49 2.53
CA PRO A 28 -37.61 -19.80 2.20
C PRO A 28 -37.94 -20.59 3.47
N THR A 29 -39.01 -21.36 3.39
CA THR A 29 -39.50 -22.23 4.47
C THR A 29 -39.55 -23.68 4.02
N TYR A 30 -39.14 -24.54 4.95
CA TYR A 30 -39.52 -25.95 5.16
C TYR A 30 -38.93 -26.98 4.18
N ALA A 31 -38.51 -28.17 4.60
CA ALA A 31 -38.55 -28.86 5.90
C ALA A 31 -37.72 -30.16 5.74
N VAL A 32 -36.89 -30.52 6.73
CA VAL A 32 -37.08 -31.63 7.71
C VAL A 32 -36.84 -33.02 7.10
N ASP A 33 -36.16 -33.97 7.71
CA ASP A 33 -35.27 -34.09 8.87
C ASP A 33 -34.98 -35.61 8.96
N GLN A 34 -34.00 -35.97 9.80
CA GLN A 34 -33.72 -37.29 10.38
C GLN A 34 -32.90 -38.26 9.53
N ASP A 35 -31.97 -39.04 10.07
CA ASP A 35 -31.16 -39.12 11.29
C ASP A 35 -30.66 -40.58 11.32
N VAL A 36 -29.64 -40.86 12.13
CA VAL A 36 -29.32 -42.17 12.75
C VAL A 36 -28.16 -42.99 12.13
N GLU A 37 -27.02 -42.77 12.78
CA GLU A 37 -26.11 -43.73 13.44
C GLU A 37 -25.19 -44.70 12.64
N SER A 38 -23.90 -44.38 12.78
CA SER A 38 -22.79 -45.18 13.31
C SER A 38 -22.84 -46.72 13.24
N ARG A 39 -21.78 -47.30 12.66
CA ARG A 39 -20.93 -48.34 13.28
C ARG A 39 -19.74 -48.72 12.38
N THR A 40 -18.52 -48.58 12.90
CA THR A 40 -17.31 -49.37 12.53
C THR A 40 -17.29 -50.66 13.39
N PRO A 41 -16.57 -51.78 13.08
CA PRO A 41 -15.21 -51.84 12.52
C PRO A 41 -14.82 -53.05 11.59
N ASN A 42 -13.63 -52.91 10.96
CA ASN A 42 -12.62 -53.86 10.40
C ASN A 42 -12.60 -55.37 10.82
N PRO A 43 -11.74 -56.28 10.28
CA PRO A 43 -10.95 -56.34 9.01
C PRO A 43 -10.89 -57.77 8.33
N ILE A 44 -10.04 -57.93 7.28
CA ILE A 44 -9.22 -59.12 6.87
C ILE A 44 -9.49 -59.80 5.49
N ALA A 45 -8.43 -59.74 4.65
CA ALA A 45 -7.88 -60.64 3.60
C ALA A 45 -8.77 -61.19 2.47
N ALA A 46 -8.43 -60.85 1.20
CA ALA A 46 -7.73 -61.69 0.19
C ALA A 46 -8.56 -62.91 -0.26
N GLU A 47 -8.87 -63.19 -1.53
CA GLU A 47 -8.18 -62.99 -2.80
C GLU A 47 -9.18 -63.31 -3.94
N SER A 48 -9.03 -62.66 -5.09
CA SER A 48 -9.42 -63.03 -6.47
C SER A 48 -10.76 -63.76 -6.76
N ILE A 49 -11.56 -63.21 -7.68
CA ILE A 49 -11.82 -63.76 -9.04
C ILE A 49 -12.86 -62.90 -9.79
N ALA A 50 -12.43 -62.43 -10.97
CA ALA A 50 -13.16 -62.18 -12.23
C ALA A 50 -14.37 -61.23 -12.33
N GLU A 51 -14.13 -60.15 -13.08
CA GLU A 51 -14.87 -59.74 -14.29
C GLU A 51 -16.41 -59.66 -14.24
N ALA A 52 -16.89 -58.42 -14.02
CA ALA A 52 -18.04 -57.87 -14.73
C ALA A 52 -17.73 -56.40 -15.06
N GLN A 53 -17.06 -56.18 -16.19
CA GLN A 53 -16.87 -54.85 -16.78
C GLN A 53 -18.23 -54.28 -17.19
N GLN A 54 -18.68 -53.22 -16.53
CA GLN A 54 -19.59 -52.25 -17.15
C GLN A 54 -18.78 -51.48 -18.19
N SER A 55 -18.98 -51.78 -19.49
CA SER A 55 -18.30 -51.12 -20.59
C SER A 55 -18.80 -49.68 -20.77
N ALA A 56 -18.05 -48.70 -20.27
CA ALA A 56 -18.31 -47.29 -20.55
C ALA A 56 -18.02 -46.96 -22.03
N LEU A 57 -18.88 -46.19 -22.68
CA LEU A 57 -18.63 -45.64 -24.01
C LEU A 57 -17.65 -44.46 -23.87
N ARG A 58 -16.46 -44.56 -24.50
CA ARG A 58 -15.40 -43.53 -24.46
C ARG A 58 -14.96 -43.15 -25.88
N THR A 59 -14.91 -41.84 -26.16
CA THR A 59 -14.34 -41.27 -27.39
C THR A 59 -13.44 -40.09 -27.04
N THR A 60 -12.28 -39.95 -27.71
CA THR A 60 -11.34 -38.84 -27.50
C THR A 60 -11.11 -38.09 -28.81
N SER A 61 -11.11 -36.75 -28.76
CA SER A 61 -10.74 -35.88 -29.88
C SER A 61 -9.64 -34.92 -29.43
N SER A 62 -8.62 -34.68 -30.26
CA SER A 62 -7.49 -33.78 -29.93
C SER A 62 -7.31 -32.72 -31.01
N HIS A 63 -6.97 -31.49 -30.60
CA HIS A 63 -6.65 -30.36 -31.47
C HIS A 63 -5.36 -29.68 -30.99
N THR A 64 -4.55 -29.17 -31.93
CA THR A 64 -3.27 -28.51 -31.62
C THR A 64 -3.27 -27.08 -32.17
N PHE A 65 -2.80 -26.13 -31.37
CA PHE A 65 -2.65 -24.71 -31.69
C PHE A 65 -1.19 -24.28 -31.53
N SER A 66 -0.77 -23.24 -32.26
CA SER A 66 0.56 -22.63 -32.09
C SER A 66 0.62 -21.79 -30.80
N PHE A 67 1.73 -21.87 -30.06
CA PHE A 67 1.96 -21.06 -28.87
C PHE A 67 2.46 -19.64 -29.18
N GLN A 68 2.96 -19.38 -30.39
CA GLN A 68 3.56 -18.09 -30.75
C GLN A 68 2.58 -16.93 -30.48
N ASP A 69 3.04 -15.90 -29.76
CA ASP A 69 2.27 -14.75 -29.27
C ASP A 69 0.99 -15.13 -28.49
N VAL A 70 0.98 -16.21 -27.70
CA VAL A 70 -0.11 -16.54 -26.76
C VAL A 70 0.38 -16.35 -25.33
N TYR A 71 -0.18 -15.36 -24.63
CA TYR A 71 0.14 -15.03 -23.24
C TYR A 71 -0.98 -15.41 -22.26
N GLU A 72 -2.18 -15.72 -22.76
CA GLU A 72 -3.33 -16.16 -21.95
C GLU A 72 -4.16 -17.26 -22.66
N ILE A 73 -4.65 -18.25 -21.91
CA ILE A 73 -5.59 -19.29 -22.39
C ILE A 73 -6.91 -19.17 -21.62
N ASN A 74 -8.02 -19.05 -22.33
CA ASN A 74 -9.36 -18.95 -21.74
C ASN A 74 -10.22 -20.15 -22.15
N LEU A 75 -10.57 -21.01 -21.20
CA LEU A 75 -11.42 -22.19 -21.42
C LEU A 75 -12.69 -22.09 -20.56
N ASN A 76 -13.84 -22.17 -21.22
CA ASN A 76 -15.14 -22.23 -20.55
C ASN A 76 -15.91 -23.53 -20.91
N LEU A 77 -16.11 -24.38 -19.91
CA LEU A 77 -16.97 -25.57 -19.97
C LEU A 77 -18.36 -25.26 -19.39
N ASN A 78 -19.32 -25.02 -20.30
CA ASN A 78 -20.72 -24.78 -19.96
C ASN A 78 -21.48 -26.05 -19.49
N ILE A 79 -20.82 -27.21 -19.51
CA ILE A 79 -21.37 -28.51 -19.11
C ILE A 79 -20.47 -29.20 -18.10
N PRO A 80 -20.99 -30.14 -17.29
CA PRO A 80 -20.19 -30.87 -16.32
C PRO A 80 -19.00 -31.59 -16.97
N GLY A 81 -17.80 -31.28 -16.51
CA GLY A 81 -16.56 -31.90 -16.96
C GLY A 81 -15.33 -31.44 -16.20
N ASP A 82 -14.34 -32.33 -16.16
CA ASP A 82 -13.05 -32.12 -15.53
C ASP A 82 -12.12 -31.34 -16.49
N ILE A 83 -11.32 -30.42 -15.95
CA ILE A 83 -10.30 -29.67 -16.70
C ILE A 83 -8.94 -30.04 -16.14
N GLU A 84 -7.99 -30.36 -17.00
CA GLU A 84 -6.60 -30.63 -16.63
C GLU A 84 -5.67 -29.77 -17.49
N CYS A 85 -5.01 -28.77 -16.91
CA CYS A 85 -4.04 -27.93 -17.59
C CYS A 85 -2.63 -28.24 -17.10
N VAL A 86 -1.73 -28.65 -18.00
CA VAL A 86 -0.40 -29.15 -17.66
C VAL A 86 0.65 -28.43 -18.49
N ALA A 87 1.68 -27.90 -17.81
CA ALA A 87 2.85 -27.34 -18.45
C ALA A 87 3.70 -28.43 -19.12
N THR A 88 4.21 -28.17 -20.32
CA THR A 88 5.08 -29.05 -21.09
C THR A 88 6.19 -28.24 -21.76
N GLU A 89 7.33 -28.86 -22.03
CA GLU A 89 8.46 -28.24 -22.77
C GLU A 89 8.18 -28.03 -24.28
N ALA A 90 6.97 -28.30 -24.76
CA ALA A 90 6.63 -28.24 -26.18
C ALA A 90 6.07 -26.86 -26.58
N ASP A 91 6.55 -26.29 -27.70
CA ASP A 91 6.11 -24.98 -28.25
C ASP A 91 4.70 -24.97 -28.88
N THR A 92 3.83 -25.90 -28.48
CA THR A 92 2.47 -26.02 -29.02
C THR A 92 1.46 -26.24 -27.91
N ILE A 93 0.25 -25.72 -28.09
CA ILE A 93 -0.86 -25.92 -27.17
C ILE A 93 -1.70 -27.08 -27.69
N THR A 94 -1.76 -28.19 -26.96
CA THR A 94 -2.58 -29.36 -27.34
C THR A 94 -3.79 -29.48 -26.42
N VAL A 95 -4.98 -29.57 -27.01
CA VAL A 95 -6.26 -29.70 -26.29
C VAL A 95 -6.89 -31.03 -26.64
N ALA A 96 -6.95 -31.94 -25.68
CA ALA A 96 -7.61 -33.24 -25.79
C ALA A 96 -8.93 -33.23 -25.03
N LEU A 97 -10.00 -33.67 -25.67
CA LEU A 97 -11.33 -33.81 -25.08
C LEU A 97 -11.74 -35.28 -25.06
N GLU A 98 -11.79 -35.86 -23.86
CA GLU A 98 -12.32 -37.20 -23.61
C GLU A 98 -13.81 -37.10 -23.25
N LYS A 99 -14.62 -37.97 -23.84
CA LYS A 99 -16.08 -37.99 -23.71
C LYS A 99 -16.49 -39.36 -23.19
N GLN A 100 -17.12 -39.43 -22.03
CA GLN A 100 -17.55 -40.68 -21.40
C GLN A 100 -19.03 -40.68 -21.03
N THR A 101 -19.71 -41.82 -21.23
CA THR A 101 -21.04 -42.10 -20.66
C THR A 101 -21.19 -43.57 -20.27
N GLN A 102 -22.18 -43.87 -19.43
CA GLN A 102 -22.59 -45.23 -19.09
C GLN A 102 -23.39 -45.84 -20.25
N ALA A 103 -23.16 -47.11 -20.56
CA ALA A 103 -23.94 -47.82 -21.57
C ALA A 103 -25.39 -48.00 -21.08
N THR A 104 -26.37 -47.61 -21.89
CA THR A 104 -27.80 -47.73 -21.52
C THR A 104 -28.42 -49.05 -21.94
N HIS A 105 -27.66 -49.93 -22.61
CA HIS A 105 -28.11 -51.23 -23.10
C HIS A 105 -29.39 -51.18 -23.97
N THR A 106 -29.60 -50.06 -24.68
CA THR A 106 -30.71 -49.89 -25.64
C THR A 106 -30.16 -49.63 -27.04
N GLY A 107 -31.00 -49.71 -28.08
CA GLY A 107 -30.62 -49.42 -29.48
C GLY A 107 -30.15 -47.97 -29.74
N HIS A 108 -30.02 -47.14 -28.70
CA HIS A 108 -29.58 -45.75 -28.76
C HIS A 108 -28.05 -45.56 -28.73
N ASP A 109 -27.26 -46.60 -28.42
CA ASP A 109 -25.79 -46.49 -28.29
C ASP A 109 -25.08 -46.00 -29.58
N LEU A 110 -25.63 -46.30 -30.77
CA LEU A 110 -25.13 -45.76 -32.05
C LEU A 110 -25.42 -44.26 -32.20
N ALA A 111 -26.56 -43.78 -31.72
CA ALA A 111 -26.92 -42.36 -31.72
C ALA A 111 -26.10 -41.57 -30.70
N ILE A 112 -25.80 -42.16 -29.54
CA ILE A 112 -24.91 -41.58 -28.52
C ILE A 112 -23.48 -41.42 -29.08
N ARG A 113 -22.93 -42.45 -29.75
CA ARG A 113 -21.62 -42.36 -30.40
C ARG A 113 -21.57 -41.26 -31.47
N SER A 114 -22.60 -41.16 -32.30
CA SER A 114 -22.70 -40.09 -33.31
C SER A 114 -22.85 -38.70 -32.69
N TYR A 115 -23.53 -38.55 -31.56
CA TYR A 115 -23.58 -37.30 -30.81
C TYR A 115 -22.20 -36.93 -30.25
N PHE A 116 -21.45 -37.89 -29.70
CA PHE A 116 -20.10 -37.68 -29.16
C PHE A 116 -19.10 -37.24 -30.22
N ASP A 117 -19.13 -37.84 -31.41
CA ASP A 117 -18.23 -37.48 -32.50
C ASP A 117 -18.42 -36.02 -32.97
N ASN A 118 -19.60 -35.45 -32.78
CA ASN A 118 -19.93 -34.06 -33.15
C ASN A 118 -19.66 -33.03 -32.04
N ILE A 119 -19.30 -33.44 -30.81
CA ILE A 119 -18.80 -32.51 -29.79
C ILE A 119 -17.37 -32.11 -30.18
N SER A 120 -17.11 -30.84 -30.46
CA SER A 120 -15.78 -30.37 -30.87
C SER A 120 -15.28 -29.25 -29.97
N VAL A 121 -13.97 -29.02 -29.97
CA VAL A 121 -13.35 -27.87 -29.30
C VAL A 121 -12.86 -26.94 -30.39
N THR A 122 -13.32 -25.70 -30.37
CA THR A 122 -12.84 -24.64 -31.27
C THR A 122 -11.96 -23.66 -30.50
N GLY A 123 -10.91 -23.15 -31.15
CA GLY A 123 -9.98 -22.19 -30.59
C GLY A 123 -9.87 -20.95 -31.48
N THR A 124 -10.01 -19.76 -30.89
CA THR A 124 -9.82 -18.49 -31.60
C THR A 124 -8.75 -17.67 -30.88
N LYS A 125 -7.76 -17.16 -31.61
CA LYS A 125 -6.69 -16.29 -31.09
C LYS A 125 -7.06 -14.83 -31.31
N ASP A 126 -7.10 -14.03 -30.25
CA ASP A 126 -7.36 -12.58 -30.29
C ASP A 126 -6.40 -11.85 -29.33
N ASN A 127 -5.65 -10.86 -29.81
CA ASN A 127 -4.72 -10.02 -29.01
C ASN A 127 -3.81 -10.77 -28.02
N GLY A 128 -3.37 -11.98 -28.36
CA GLY A 128 -2.51 -12.80 -27.50
C GLY A 128 -3.23 -13.70 -26.49
N THR A 129 -4.57 -13.76 -26.53
CA THR A 129 -5.40 -14.70 -25.77
C THR A 129 -5.94 -15.80 -26.68
N LEU A 130 -5.81 -17.07 -26.28
CA LEU A 130 -6.43 -18.23 -26.93
C LEU A 130 -7.76 -18.57 -26.26
N HIS A 131 -8.87 -18.26 -26.93
CA HIS A 131 -10.22 -18.59 -26.46
C HIS A 131 -10.62 -19.99 -26.94
N LEU A 132 -10.74 -20.93 -26.00
CA LEU A 132 -11.19 -22.31 -26.21
C LEU A 132 -12.67 -22.45 -25.83
N LYS A 133 -13.49 -22.88 -26.79
CA LYS A 133 -14.92 -23.14 -26.58
C LYS A 133 -15.25 -24.58 -26.97
N VAL A 134 -15.93 -25.30 -26.08
CA VAL A 134 -16.52 -26.61 -26.41
C VAL A 134 -17.87 -26.36 -27.07
N GLN A 135 -18.02 -26.85 -28.29
CA GLN A 135 -19.23 -26.69 -29.10
C GLN A 135 -20.05 -27.97 -29.07
N LEU A 136 -21.29 -27.85 -28.59
CA LEU A 136 -22.24 -28.95 -28.61
C LEU A 136 -22.99 -29.01 -29.94
N PRO A 137 -23.42 -30.21 -30.38
CA PRO A 137 -24.29 -30.34 -31.55
C PRO A 137 -25.60 -29.57 -31.33
N GLY A 138 -25.81 -28.49 -32.10
CA GLY A 138 -27.02 -27.64 -32.05
C GLY A 138 -26.85 -26.21 -31.51
N ASP A 139 -25.65 -25.81 -31.05
CA ASP A 139 -25.40 -24.48 -30.45
C ASP A 139 -25.36 -23.31 -31.47
N ASP A 140 -25.20 -23.58 -32.78
CA ASP A 140 -25.11 -22.54 -33.81
C ASP A 140 -26.43 -22.41 -34.59
N GLY A 141 -27.09 -21.27 -34.46
CA GLY A 141 -28.27 -20.88 -35.23
C GLY A 141 -28.01 -20.58 -36.72
N THR A 142 -26.94 -21.13 -37.31
CA THR A 142 -26.54 -20.88 -38.71
C THR A 142 -26.34 -22.18 -39.48
N GLN A 143 -27.24 -22.37 -40.45
CA GLN A 143 -27.28 -23.30 -41.59
C GLN A 143 -26.79 -24.76 -41.39
N ALA A 144 -27.80 -25.64 -41.46
CA ALA A 144 -27.74 -27.09 -41.47
C ALA A 144 -26.69 -27.70 -42.42
N SER A 145 -25.68 -28.33 -41.84
CA SER A 145 -25.20 -29.61 -42.38
C SER A 145 -26.19 -30.71 -41.99
N PRO A 146 -26.47 -31.70 -42.85
CA PRO A 146 -27.51 -32.69 -42.61
C PRO A 146 -27.10 -33.58 -41.42
N VAL A 147 -27.66 -33.29 -40.24
CA VAL A 147 -27.61 -34.23 -39.12
C VAL A 147 -28.42 -35.46 -39.55
N PRO A 148 -27.86 -36.69 -39.55
CA PRO A 148 -28.52 -37.84 -40.18
C PRO A 148 -29.77 -38.34 -39.44
N PHE A 149 -30.15 -37.72 -38.33
CA PHE A 149 -31.20 -38.21 -37.44
C PHE A 149 -31.97 -37.04 -36.82
N SER A 150 -33.24 -36.88 -37.21
CA SER A 150 -34.21 -35.96 -36.57
C SER A 150 -34.50 -36.33 -35.10
N SER A 151 -33.93 -37.41 -34.59
CA SER A 151 -34.03 -37.88 -33.20
C SER A 151 -32.92 -37.35 -32.27
N ILE A 152 -31.95 -36.55 -32.76
CA ILE A 152 -30.81 -36.07 -31.95
C ILE A 152 -31.11 -34.81 -31.13
N GLU A 153 -32.03 -33.94 -31.57
CA GLU A 153 -32.37 -32.70 -30.84
C GLU A 153 -32.88 -32.95 -29.41
N ASN A 154 -33.46 -34.12 -29.14
CA ASN A 154 -33.98 -34.50 -27.81
C ASN A 154 -33.05 -35.44 -27.02
N LEU A 155 -31.89 -35.85 -27.56
CA LEU A 155 -30.93 -36.72 -26.84
C LEU A 155 -30.30 -36.07 -25.59
N PRO A 156 -29.99 -34.76 -25.54
CA PRO A 156 -29.41 -34.12 -24.35
C PRO A 156 -30.30 -34.28 -23.10
N ALA A 157 -31.63 -34.24 -23.27
CA ALA A 157 -32.59 -34.46 -22.19
C ALA A 157 -32.67 -35.93 -21.73
N THR A 158 -32.30 -36.87 -22.61
CA THR A 158 -32.38 -38.33 -22.34
C THR A 158 -31.21 -38.84 -21.48
N PHE A 159 -30.05 -38.17 -21.52
CA PHE A 159 -28.83 -38.53 -20.75
C PHE A 159 -28.40 -37.42 -19.78
N ASP A 160 -29.34 -36.57 -19.35
CA ASP A 160 -29.09 -35.45 -18.45
C ASP A 160 -28.40 -35.95 -17.17
N GLY A 161 -27.15 -35.50 -16.96
CA GLY A 161 -26.27 -35.93 -15.86
C GLY A 161 -25.39 -37.18 -16.11
N GLN A 162 -25.49 -37.87 -17.26
CA GLN A 162 -24.66 -39.06 -17.56
C GLN A 162 -23.41 -38.79 -18.40
N LEU A 163 -23.38 -37.68 -19.14
CA LEU A 163 -22.20 -37.25 -19.92
C LEU A 163 -21.12 -36.68 -18.99
N ARG A 164 -19.92 -37.27 -19.03
CA ARG A 164 -18.72 -36.72 -18.38
C ARG A 164 -17.70 -36.33 -19.44
N LEU A 165 -17.29 -35.07 -19.44
CA LEU A 165 -16.18 -34.59 -20.25
C LEU A 165 -14.91 -34.48 -19.40
N LYS A 166 -13.77 -34.78 -20.00
CA LYS A 166 -12.45 -34.40 -19.46
C LYS A 166 -11.69 -33.65 -20.54
N CYS A 167 -11.38 -32.38 -20.28
CA CYS A 167 -10.63 -31.52 -21.17
C CYS A 167 -9.19 -31.37 -20.66
N THR A 168 -8.21 -31.89 -21.38
CA THR A 168 -6.79 -31.79 -21.05
C THR A 168 -6.10 -30.79 -21.98
N VAL A 169 -5.55 -29.73 -21.41
CA VAL A 169 -4.77 -28.69 -22.11
C VAL A 169 -3.29 -28.84 -21.74
N LYS A 170 -2.44 -29.14 -22.72
CA LYS A 170 -0.98 -29.12 -22.58
C LYS A 170 -0.43 -27.86 -23.24
N THR A 171 0.40 -27.10 -22.54
CA THR A 171 0.91 -25.78 -22.97
C THR A 171 2.30 -25.52 -22.38
N PRO A 172 3.14 -24.62 -22.93
CA PRO A 172 4.31 -24.10 -22.23
C PRO A 172 4.00 -23.50 -20.84
N SER A 173 5.02 -23.40 -19.99
CA SER A 173 4.88 -22.94 -18.60
C SER A 173 4.48 -21.47 -18.50
N ASP A 174 5.01 -20.59 -19.35
CA ASP A 174 4.90 -19.13 -19.19
C ASP A 174 3.62 -18.58 -19.84
N VAL A 175 2.48 -18.89 -19.26
CA VAL A 175 1.15 -18.51 -19.78
C VAL A 175 0.16 -18.25 -18.65
N SER A 176 -0.70 -17.24 -18.81
CA SER A 176 -1.84 -17.02 -17.90
C SER A 176 -3.01 -17.92 -18.29
N VAL A 177 -3.80 -18.40 -17.33
CA VAL A 177 -4.94 -19.29 -17.60
C VAL A 177 -6.21 -18.80 -16.92
N LYS A 178 -7.31 -18.86 -17.66
CA LYS A 178 -8.67 -18.57 -17.19
C LYS A 178 -9.56 -19.77 -17.46
N LEU A 179 -9.92 -20.50 -16.40
CA LEU A 179 -10.64 -21.78 -16.48
C LEU A 179 -12.00 -21.67 -15.80
N GLN A 180 -13.07 -22.02 -16.51
CA GLN A 180 -14.43 -22.02 -15.99
C GLN A 180 -15.10 -23.38 -16.25
N SER A 181 -15.73 -23.95 -15.23
CA SER A 181 -16.53 -25.19 -15.36
C SER A 181 -17.78 -25.14 -14.50
N LYS A 182 -18.93 -25.57 -15.02
CA LYS A 182 -20.17 -25.67 -14.22
C LYS A 182 -20.04 -26.71 -13.10
N ALA A 183 -19.56 -27.91 -13.42
CA ALA A 183 -19.35 -28.97 -12.45
C ALA A 183 -18.20 -29.89 -12.87
N GLY A 184 -17.22 -30.17 -12.01
CA GLY A 184 -16.08 -31.05 -12.33
C GLY A 184 -14.77 -30.61 -11.69
N GLU A 185 -13.81 -31.51 -11.64
CA GLU A 185 -12.49 -31.27 -11.03
C GLU A 185 -11.59 -30.46 -11.97
N ILE A 186 -10.93 -29.43 -11.44
CA ILE A 186 -9.97 -28.61 -12.21
C ILE A 186 -8.57 -28.84 -11.64
N ARG A 187 -7.65 -29.34 -12.47
CA ARG A 187 -6.24 -29.53 -12.13
C ARG A 187 -5.36 -28.61 -12.96
N VAL A 188 -4.44 -27.90 -12.32
CA VAL A 188 -3.44 -27.04 -12.99
C VAL A 188 -2.06 -27.42 -12.47
N GLN A 189 -1.13 -27.72 -13.38
CA GLN A 189 0.22 -28.19 -13.02
C GLN A 189 1.31 -27.43 -13.79
N GLY A 190 2.30 -26.86 -13.08
CA GLY A 190 3.51 -26.29 -13.68
C GLY A 190 3.35 -24.96 -14.43
N ILE A 191 2.17 -24.33 -14.37
CA ILE A 191 1.87 -23.07 -15.07
C ILE A 191 2.42 -21.86 -14.30
N ARG A 192 3.03 -20.92 -15.01
CA ARG A 192 3.66 -19.68 -14.54
C ARG A 192 2.96 -18.47 -15.17
N GLY A 193 2.22 -17.70 -14.37
CA GLY A 193 1.42 -16.56 -14.85
C GLY A 193 0.18 -16.30 -13.99
N LYS A 194 -0.77 -15.50 -14.49
CA LYS A 194 -2.02 -15.23 -13.78
C LYS A 194 -2.96 -16.44 -13.89
N ILE A 195 -3.51 -16.92 -12.78
CA ILE A 195 -4.38 -18.11 -12.73
C ILE A 195 -5.77 -17.70 -12.22
N GLU A 196 -6.77 -17.66 -13.11
CA GLU A 196 -8.18 -17.38 -12.80
C GLU A 196 -9.02 -18.67 -12.93
N ILE A 197 -9.66 -19.13 -11.85
CA ILE A 197 -10.49 -20.34 -11.85
C ILE A 197 -11.87 -20.05 -11.27
N LYS A 198 -12.94 -20.50 -11.95
CA LYS A 198 -14.32 -20.43 -11.43
C LYS A 198 -15.07 -21.75 -11.62
N THR A 199 -15.70 -22.27 -10.57
CA THR A 199 -16.59 -23.43 -10.69
C THR A 199 -17.75 -23.43 -9.68
N GLU A 200 -18.91 -23.97 -10.06
CA GLU A 200 -20.05 -24.10 -9.14
C GLU A 200 -19.86 -25.31 -8.22
N THR A 201 -19.49 -26.47 -8.78
CA THR A 201 -19.31 -27.72 -8.01
C THR A 201 -18.08 -28.50 -8.46
N GLY A 202 -17.06 -28.65 -7.63
CA GLY A 202 -15.84 -29.37 -8.01
C GLY A 202 -14.60 -28.96 -7.22
N ASN A 203 -13.62 -29.86 -7.11
CA ASN A 203 -12.36 -29.56 -6.44
C ASN A 203 -11.38 -28.88 -7.41
N VAL A 204 -10.53 -28.00 -6.87
CA VAL A 204 -9.42 -27.38 -7.60
C VAL A 204 -8.11 -27.88 -7.05
N HIS A 205 -7.22 -28.37 -7.92
CA HIS A 205 -5.88 -28.83 -7.59
C HIS A 205 -4.82 -27.98 -8.28
N LEU A 206 -3.97 -27.29 -7.52
CA LEU A 206 -2.86 -26.48 -8.02
C LEU A 206 -1.54 -27.18 -7.68
N ASN A 207 -0.73 -27.59 -8.64
CA ASN A 207 0.52 -28.30 -8.35
C ASN A 207 1.72 -27.61 -9.00
N GLU A 208 2.65 -27.10 -8.18
CA GLU A 208 3.89 -26.44 -8.63
C GLU A 208 3.60 -25.30 -9.62
N THR A 209 2.58 -24.51 -9.33
CA THR A 209 2.22 -23.31 -10.13
C THR A 209 2.86 -22.07 -9.51
N LEU A 210 3.18 -21.06 -10.33
CA LEU A 210 3.79 -19.78 -9.89
C LEU A 210 3.01 -18.59 -10.45
N GLY A 211 2.52 -17.68 -9.61
CA GLY A 211 1.94 -16.43 -10.09
C GLY A 211 0.85 -15.83 -9.20
N ASN A 212 -0.09 -15.11 -9.81
CA ASN A 212 -1.21 -14.46 -9.10
C ASN A 212 -2.50 -15.26 -9.23
N TYR A 213 -3.13 -15.59 -8.09
CA TYR A 213 -4.29 -16.48 -8.03
C TYR A 213 -5.60 -15.72 -7.84
N ASN A 214 -6.64 -16.06 -8.61
CA ASN A 214 -8.03 -15.65 -8.39
C ASN A 214 -8.97 -16.85 -8.58
N VAL A 215 -9.26 -17.56 -7.49
CA VAL A 215 -9.99 -18.84 -7.51
C VAL A 215 -11.31 -18.69 -6.75
N ASN A 216 -12.45 -18.99 -7.39
CA ASN A 216 -13.78 -18.87 -6.76
C ASN A 216 -14.64 -20.13 -6.97
N LEU A 217 -15.08 -20.77 -5.88
CA LEU A 217 -15.89 -21.98 -5.87
C LEU A 217 -17.21 -21.77 -5.12
N THR A 218 -18.31 -22.39 -5.60
CA THR A 218 -19.56 -22.48 -4.81
C THR A 218 -19.59 -23.71 -3.90
N SER A 219 -19.09 -24.86 -4.34
CA SER A 219 -18.96 -26.06 -3.51
C SER A 219 -17.77 -26.90 -3.97
N GLY A 220 -16.85 -27.22 -3.07
CA GLY A 220 -15.64 -27.98 -3.38
C GLY A 220 -14.39 -27.46 -2.66
N ASN A 221 -13.35 -28.29 -2.61
CA ASN A 221 -12.11 -28.00 -1.91
C ASN A 221 -11.06 -27.43 -2.88
N ILE A 222 -10.21 -26.55 -2.37
CA ILE A 222 -9.02 -26.05 -3.07
C ILE A 222 -7.81 -26.72 -2.42
N LYS A 223 -7.00 -27.44 -3.19
CA LYS A 223 -5.78 -28.11 -2.70
C LYS A 223 -4.58 -27.79 -3.56
N GLY A 224 -3.38 -27.63 -3.00
CA GLY A 224 -2.22 -27.48 -3.87
C GLY A 224 -0.89 -27.06 -3.27
N LYS A 225 0.15 -27.15 -4.09
CA LYS A 225 1.48 -26.60 -3.84
C LYS A 225 1.71 -25.40 -4.78
N ILE A 226 1.95 -24.22 -4.23
CA ILE A 226 1.98 -22.95 -5.00
C ILE A 226 3.21 -22.11 -4.67
N LEU A 227 3.64 -21.29 -5.63
CA LEU A 227 4.62 -20.21 -5.48
C LEU A 227 3.95 -18.87 -5.82
N LEU A 228 4.27 -17.81 -5.08
CA LEU A 228 3.57 -16.53 -5.19
C LEU A 228 4.42 -15.49 -5.95
N THR A 229 3.80 -14.45 -6.50
CA THR A 229 4.50 -13.28 -7.06
C THR A 229 4.01 -11.99 -6.36
N ARG A 230 4.75 -10.88 -6.51
CA ARG A 230 4.40 -9.55 -5.92
C ARG A 230 3.09 -8.99 -6.52
N GLY A 231 1.94 -9.44 -6.01
CA GLY A 231 0.60 -8.99 -6.38
C GLY A 231 -0.47 -9.62 -5.47
N GLN A 232 -1.73 -9.18 -5.55
CA GLN A 232 -2.79 -9.69 -4.67
C GLN A 232 -3.28 -11.08 -5.10
N ASN A 233 -3.34 -12.02 -4.15
CA ASN A 233 -3.82 -13.39 -4.34
C ASN A 233 -5.16 -13.59 -3.62
N LYS A 234 -6.16 -14.17 -4.29
CA LYS A 234 -7.51 -14.34 -3.75
C LYS A 234 -8.09 -15.73 -4.02
N LEU A 235 -8.51 -16.43 -2.97
CA LEU A 235 -9.12 -17.77 -3.06
C LEU A 235 -10.39 -17.87 -2.19
N GLU A 236 -11.53 -18.21 -2.78
CA GLU A 236 -12.82 -18.29 -2.09
C GLU A 236 -13.55 -19.61 -2.39
N THR A 237 -14.11 -20.24 -1.35
CA THR A 237 -15.08 -21.34 -1.46
C THR A 237 -16.25 -21.16 -0.49
N LYS A 238 -17.49 -21.40 -0.94
CA LYS A 238 -18.69 -21.26 -0.08
C LYS A 238 -19.03 -22.51 0.74
N ASN A 239 -18.66 -23.70 0.25
CA ASN A 239 -18.90 -24.99 0.88
C ASN A 239 -17.70 -25.92 0.59
N GLY A 240 -16.61 -25.73 1.32
CA GLY A 240 -15.39 -26.52 1.16
C GLY A 240 -14.21 -26.00 1.97
N ALA A 241 -13.13 -26.78 1.99
CA ALA A 241 -11.88 -26.44 2.67
C ALA A 241 -10.81 -25.97 1.68
N VAL A 242 -9.86 -25.18 2.19
CA VAL A 242 -8.67 -24.75 1.44
C VAL A 242 -7.44 -25.35 2.11
N GLU A 243 -6.65 -26.11 1.38
CA GLU A 243 -5.42 -26.78 1.84
C GLU A 243 -4.26 -26.46 0.90
N LEU A 244 -3.37 -25.55 1.28
CA LEU A 244 -2.26 -25.11 0.43
C LEU A 244 -0.92 -25.30 1.12
N THR A 245 0.07 -25.79 0.38
CA THR A 245 1.48 -25.73 0.75
C THR A 245 2.11 -24.61 -0.07
N ILE A 246 2.60 -23.57 0.62
CA ILE A 246 3.36 -22.51 -0.03
C ILE A 246 4.81 -23.01 -0.11
N LEU A 247 5.35 -23.08 -1.32
CA LEU A 247 6.72 -23.56 -1.58
C LEU A 247 7.74 -22.41 -1.65
N ASP A 248 7.26 -21.20 -1.86
CA ASP A 248 8.05 -19.98 -1.95
C ASP A 248 8.44 -19.49 -0.55
N PRO A 249 9.72 -19.17 -0.26
CA PRO A 249 10.10 -18.52 0.98
C PRO A 249 9.65 -17.05 1.04
N VAL A 250 9.36 -16.42 -0.10
CA VAL A 250 8.95 -15.01 -0.17
C VAL A 250 7.46 -14.86 0.13
N ALA A 251 7.15 -14.13 1.19
CA ALA A 251 5.78 -13.82 1.56
C ALA A 251 5.14 -12.84 0.56
N ALA A 252 3.89 -13.11 0.16
CA ALA A 252 3.10 -12.23 -0.71
C ALA A 252 1.64 -12.19 -0.23
N PRO A 253 0.93 -11.05 -0.34
CA PRO A 253 -0.37 -10.89 0.30
C PRO A 253 -1.42 -11.85 -0.28
N MET A 254 -2.26 -12.40 0.61
CA MET A 254 -3.24 -13.41 0.25
C MET A 254 -4.56 -13.26 1.03
N ASP A 255 -5.68 -13.23 0.32
CA ASP A 255 -7.03 -13.25 0.89
C ASP A 255 -7.67 -14.62 0.64
N ILE A 256 -7.90 -15.42 1.70
CA ILE A 256 -8.57 -16.73 1.62
C ILE A 256 -9.86 -16.73 2.43
N THR A 257 -10.97 -17.15 1.79
CA THR A 257 -12.25 -17.35 2.48
C THR A 257 -12.80 -18.76 2.24
N ALA A 258 -13.05 -19.50 3.32
CA ALA A 258 -13.67 -20.82 3.32
C ALA A 258 -14.96 -20.81 4.16
N GLN A 259 -16.09 -20.44 3.55
CA GLN A 259 -17.39 -20.56 4.21
C GLN A 259 -17.75 -22.06 4.29
N GLY A 260 -18.19 -22.53 5.44
CA GLY A 260 -18.53 -23.96 5.67
C GLY A 260 -17.35 -24.92 5.90
N GLY A 261 -16.08 -24.52 5.74
CA GLY A 261 -14.91 -25.42 5.85
C GLY A 261 -13.72 -24.87 6.66
N ASN A 262 -12.60 -25.59 6.60
CA ASN A 262 -11.33 -25.24 7.25
C ASN A 262 -10.36 -24.59 6.26
N ILE A 263 -9.45 -23.76 6.78
CA ILE A 263 -8.25 -23.31 6.06
C ILE A 263 -7.03 -24.00 6.70
N LEU A 264 -6.25 -24.72 5.90
CA LEU A 264 -4.97 -25.31 6.28
C LEU A 264 -3.89 -24.78 5.35
N LEU A 265 -2.97 -23.98 5.88
CA LEU A 265 -1.80 -23.49 5.16
C LEU A 265 -0.55 -24.13 5.75
N GLN A 266 0.22 -24.80 4.90
CA GLN A 266 1.57 -25.24 5.22
C GLN A 266 2.53 -24.21 4.66
N LEU A 267 3.19 -23.48 5.55
CA LEU A 267 4.10 -22.40 5.22
C LEU A 267 5.54 -22.83 5.53
N PRO A 268 6.55 -22.41 4.77
CA PRO A 268 7.95 -22.57 5.16
C PRO A 268 8.18 -22.14 6.61
N LYS A 269 9.14 -22.77 7.29
CA LYS A 269 9.40 -22.56 8.72
C LYS A 269 9.47 -21.09 9.11
N ASP A 270 10.08 -20.27 8.25
CA ASP A 270 10.38 -18.86 8.51
C ASP A 270 9.51 -17.91 7.67
N TYR A 271 8.36 -18.40 7.17
CA TYR A 271 7.45 -17.62 6.34
C TYR A 271 6.73 -16.53 7.14
N ALA A 272 7.12 -15.28 6.93
CA ALA A 272 6.66 -14.12 7.69
C ALA A 272 5.36 -13.50 7.13
N ILE A 273 4.29 -13.49 7.92
CA ILE A 273 2.99 -12.96 7.50
C ILE A 273 2.27 -12.25 8.65
N ASP A 274 1.59 -11.16 8.32
CA ASP A 274 0.55 -10.60 9.18
C ASP A 274 -0.75 -11.36 8.89
N ALA A 275 -1.12 -12.30 9.75
CA ALA A 275 -2.30 -13.12 9.54
C ALA A 275 -3.50 -12.54 10.30
N LEU A 276 -4.47 -11.96 9.60
CA LEU A 276 -5.78 -11.63 10.17
C LEU A 276 -6.67 -12.87 10.12
N LEU A 277 -6.93 -13.46 11.29
CA LEU A 277 -7.54 -14.78 11.45
C LEU A 277 -8.99 -14.68 11.95
N GLU A 278 -9.97 -14.85 11.06
CA GLU A 278 -11.38 -14.85 11.42
C GLU A 278 -11.99 -16.26 11.36
N SER A 279 -12.15 -16.91 12.52
CA SER A 279 -12.84 -18.21 12.65
C SER A 279 -14.16 -18.08 13.44
N GLU A 280 -15.30 -18.50 12.86
CA GLU A 280 -16.60 -18.46 13.56
C GLU A 280 -16.65 -19.41 14.77
N LYS A 281 -15.98 -20.56 14.70
CA LYS A 281 -15.85 -21.52 15.82
C LYS A 281 -14.64 -21.25 16.73
N ARG A 282 -13.88 -20.18 16.48
CA ARG A 282 -12.66 -19.79 17.23
C ARG A 282 -11.60 -20.89 17.33
N GLN A 283 -11.50 -21.76 16.32
CA GLN A 283 -10.46 -22.78 16.25
C GLN A 283 -9.31 -22.27 15.38
N VAL A 284 -8.25 -21.77 16.03
CA VAL A 284 -7.05 -21.28 15.36
C VAL A 284 -5.86 -22.07 15.90
N VAL A 285 -5.09 -22.68 15.02
CA VAL A 285 -3.86 -23.41 15.32
C VAL A 285 -2.74 -22.77 14.54
N ILE A 286 -1.74 -22.23 15.22
CA ILE A 286 -0.53 -21.70 14.59
C ILE A 286 0.63 -22.52 15.14
N ASN A 287 1.25 -23.31 14.27
CA ASN A 287 2.44 -24.11 14.55
C ASN A 287 3.65 -23.49 13.83
N LEU A 288 3.82 -22.19 14.09
CA LEU A 288 4.89 -21.29 13.66
C LEU A 288 5.05 -20.24 14.80
N PRO A 289 6.26 -19.71 15.03
CA PRO A 289 6.45 -18.58 15.94
C PRO A 289 5.47 -17.44 15.60
N ALA A 290 4.60 -17.06 16.55
CA ALA A 290 3.61 -16.03 16.30
C ALA A 290 3.28 -15.24 17.55
N GLN A 291 3.18 -13.91 17.41
CA GLN A 291 2.61 -13.02 18.41
C GLN A 291 1.14 -12.80 18.08
N ILE A 292 0.26 -13.27 18.96
CA ILE A 292 -1.19 -13.13 18.77
C ILE A 292 -1.66 -11.94 19.61
N GLU A 293 -2.13 -10.91 18.92
CA GLU A 293 -2.73 -9.76 19.58
C GLU A 293 -4.16 -10.10 20.01
N SER A 294 -4.44 -10.00 21.31
CA SER A 294 -5.64 -10.60 21.93
C SER A 294 -6.97 -9.96 21.50
N ASP A 295 -6.92 -8.73 20.97
CA ASP A 295 -8.10 -7.90 20.68
C ASP A 295 -8.45 -7.78 19.18
N THR A 296 -7.50 -8.06 18.26
CA THR A 296 -7.64 -7.80 16.82
C THR A 296 -7.74 -9.07 15.95
N ALA A 297 -7.52 -10.26 16.55
CA ALA A 297 -7.36 -11.53 15.83
C ALA A 297 -6.24 -11.50 14.77
N LEU A 298 -5.36 -10.50 14.87
CA LEU A 298 -4.12 -10.40 14.11
C LEU A 298 -3.06 -11.26 14.80
N ALA A 299 -2.52 -12.21 14.06
CA ALA A 299 -1.37 -12.99 14.44
C ALA A 299 -0.19 -12.57 13.56
N ILE A 300 0.82 -11.99 14.20
CA ILE A 300 2.08 -11.66 13.56
C ILE A 300 2.91 -12.95 13.57
N VAL A 301 2.98 -13.66 12.44
CA VAL A 301 3.69 -14.93 12.30
C VAL A 301 5.08 -14.66 11.75
N ASN A 302 6.12 -15.21 12.38
CA ASN A 302 7.54 -15.01 12.06
C ASN A 302 7.87 -13.52 11.84
N GLU A 303 7.53 -12.70 12.84
CA GLU A 303 7.81 -11.25 12.88
C GLU A 303 7.05 -10.35 11.91
N GLY A 304 6.12 -10.93 11.15
CA GLY A 304 5.15 -10.18 10.36
C GLY A 304 5.61 -9.91 8.94
N GLY A 305 4.66 -9.62 8.08
CA GLY A 305 4.89 -9.59 6.65
C GLY A 305 3.63 -9.24 5.87
N PRO A 306 3.59 -9.43 4.55
CA PRO A 306 2.42 -9.09 3.76
C PRO A 306 1.15 -9.78 4.30
N LEU A 307 0.07 -9.00 4.33
CA LEU A 307 -1.18 -9.37 5.00
C LEU A 307 -1.84 -10.61 4.40
N PHE A 308 -2.12 -11.58 5.26
CA PHE A 308 -2.94 -12.75 5.00
C PHE A 308 -4.30 -12.55 5.68
N ARG A 309 -5.37 -12.33 4.91
CA ARG A 309 -6.73 -12.33 5.48
C ARG A 309 -7.34 -13.70 5.31
N LEU A 310 -7.47 -14.43 6.42
CA LEU A 310 -7.96 -15.80 6.43
C LEU A 310 -9.30 -15.86 7.17
N LYS A 311 -10.36 -16.22 6.46
CA LYS A 311 -11.72 -16.31 7.03
C LYS A 311 -12.31 -17.70 6.85
N ALA A 312 -12.64 -18.37 7.95
CA ALA A 312 -13.19 -19.72 7.94
C ALA A 312 -14.40 -19.89 8.89
N THR A 313 -15.37 -20.72 8.52
CA THR A 313 -16.48 -21.08 9.44
C THR A 313 -16.02 -22.08 10.51
N GLN A 314 -15.13 -23.00 10.17
CA GLN A 314 -14.63 -24.02 11.09
C GLN A 314 -13.29 -23.56 11.72
N GLY A 315 -12.16 -24.13 11.33
CA GLY A 315 -10.84 -23.79 11.89
C GLY A 315 -9.85 -23.25 10.86
N ILE A 316 -8.87 -22.50 11.34
CA ILE A 316 -7.70 -22.04 10.58
C ILE A 316 -6.45 -22.67 11.19
N SER A 317 -5.63 -23.30 10.35
CA SER A 317 -4.38 -23.94 10.75
C SER A 317 -3.24 -23.41 9.89
N LEU A 318 -2.26 -22.78 10.53
CA LEU A 318 -0.99 -22.38 9.93
C LEU A 318 0.07 -23.34 10.45
N LEU A 319 0.57 -24.24 9.61
CA LEU A 319 1.54 -25.26 9.99
C LEU A 319 2.86 -25.00 9.29
N GLN A 320 3.96 -25.32 9.95
CA GLN A 320 5.25 -25.48 9.28
C GLN A 320 5.15 -26.57 8.21
N SER A 321 5.59 -26.27 6.99
CA SER A 321 5.86 -27.27 5.95
C SER A 321 7.10 -28.04 6.38
N MET A 322 6.95 -29.36 6.62
CA MET A 322 8.12 -30.22 6.77
C MET A 322 8.78 -30.36 5.40
N PRO A 323 10.13 -30.34 5.30
CA PRO A 323 10.79 -30.78 4.08
C PRO A 323 10.24 -32.16 3.75
N ALA A 324 9.75 -32.36 2.52
CA ALA A 324 9.50 -33.70 2.04
C ALA A 324 10.82 -34.44 2.20
N GLU A 325 10.85 -35.47 3.05
CA GLU A 325 11.97 -36.38 3.19
C GLU A 325 12.33 -36.89 1.80
N SER A 326 13.36 -36.28 1.21
CA SER A 326 14.15 -36.97 0.22
C SER A 326 14.73 -38.16 0.96
N GLN A 327 14.27 -39.36 0.61
CA GLN A 327 14.99 -40.59 0.85
C GLN A 327 16.37 -40.47 0.19
N ARG A 328 17.32 -39.81 0.88
CA ARG A 328 18.75 -39.96 0.64
C ARG A 328 19.22 -40.97 1.67
N ASN A 329 19.34 -42.20 1.19
CA ASN A 329 20.05 -43.26 1.86
C ASN A 329 21.44 -42.78 2.32
N GLY A 330 21.66 -42.89 3.63
CA GLY A 330 22.94 -43.19 4.27
C GLY A 330 24.15 -42.37 3.87
N GLN A 331 24.54 -41.42 4.72
CA GLN A 331 25.94 -41.09 4.94
C GLN A 331 26.16 -40.53 6.36
N THR A 332 26.59 -41.46 7.22
CA THR A 332 27.49 -41.33 8.39
C THR A 332 27.58 -39.99 9.14
N ASP A 333 27.14 -40.05 10.40
CA ASP A 333 27.51 -39.15 11.49
C ASP A 333 29.03 -38.94 11.56
N THR A 334 29.45 -37.67 11.48
CA THR A 334 30.77 -37.21 11.95
C THR A 334 30.54 -36.02 12.89
N GLU A 335 31.22 -36.03 14.05
CA GLU A 335 31.17 -34.96 15.05
C GLU A 335 31.58 -33.59 14.45
N PRO A 336 31.06 -32.45 14.95
CA PRO A 336 31.47 -31.13 14.47
C PRO A 336 32.93 -30.82 14.84
N ALA A 337 33.75 -30.53 13.84
CA ALA A 337 35.13 -30.06 13.98
C ALA A 337 35.20 -28.71 14.72
N SER A 338 36.33 -28.42 15.38
CA SER A 338 36.51 -27.21 16.18
C SER A 338 36.60 -25.95 15.30
N LEU A 339 36.12 -24.79 15.78
CA LEU A 339 36.12 -23.51 15.03
C LEU A 339 37.49 -23.11 14.44
N LEU A 340 38.58 -23.56 15.06
CA LEU A 340 39.95 -23.26 14.62
C LEU A 340 40.33 -24.04 13.35
N ASP A 341 39.65 -25.15 13.07
CA ASP A 341 39.85 -26.00 11.90
C ASP A 341 39.14 -25.45 10.64
N ALA A 342 38.22 -24.48 10.79
CA ALA A 342 37.46 -23.85 9.71
C ALA A 342 37.97 -22.44 9.31
N ALA A 343 39.07 -21.95 9.90
CA ALA A 343 39.60 -20.62 9.64
C ALA A 343 40.30 -20.52 8.28
N TYR A 344 39.93 -19.53 7.48
CA TYR A 344 40.48 -19.29 6.14
C TYR A 344 41.81 -18.51 6.25
N PRO A 345 42.94 -19.04 5.72
CA PRO A 345 44.25 -18.43 5.89
C PRO A 345 44.42 -17.20 5.00
N VAL A 346 44.92 -16.09 5.57
CA VAL A 346 45.24 -14.85 4.86
C VAL A 346 46.76 -14.62 4.94
N PRO A 347 47.49 -14.69 3.81
CA PRO A 347 48.94 -14.62 3.77
C PRO A 347 49.43 -13.19 3.93
N ARG A 348 50.60 -13.05 4.57
CA ARG A 348 51.29 -11.76 4.68
C ARG A 348 51.96 -11.40 3.36
N ALA A 349 51.68 -10.21 2.82
CA ALA A 349 52.30 -9.68 1.63
C ALA A 349 53.77 -9.31 1.90
N GLU A 350 54.68 -9.71 1.01
CA GLU A 350 56.09 -9.31 1.09
C GLU A 350 56.32 -7.86 0.65
N LYS A 351 55.47 -7.36 -0.23
CA LYS A 351 55.44 -5.99 -0.74
C LYS A 351 53.98 -5.53 -0.86
N PRO A 352 53.64 -4.28 -0.54
CA PRO A 352 52.29 -3.76 -0.73
C PRO A 352 51.96 -3.62 -2.23
N PRO A 353 50.70 -3.86 -2.65
CA PRO A 353 50.21 -3.55 -4.00
C PRO A 353 50.10 -2.04 -4.22
N VAL A 354 50.00 -1.59 -5.47
CA VAL A 354 49.68 -0.21 -5.83
C VAL A 354 48.18 -0.10 -6.00
N ILE A 355 47.51 0.76 -5.22
CA ILE A 355 46.04 0.91 -5.30
C ILE A 355 45.67 1.79 -6.49
N ASP A 356 45.52 1.18 -7.66
CA ASP A 356 45.12 1.87 -8.90
C ASP A 356 43.94 1.22 -9.63
N GLY A 357 43.38 0.15 -9.04
CA GLY A 357 42.26 -0.63 -9.55
C GLY A 357 42.71 -1.79 -10.45
N ASN A 358 44.01 -2.07 -10.56
CA ASN A 358 44.58 -3.03 -11.49
C ASN A 358 45.13 -4.29 -10.79
N LEU A 359 44.34 -5.36 -10.81
CA LEU A 359 44.72 -6.65 -10.22
C LEU A 359 45.78 -7.45 -11.01
N SER A 360 46.36 -6.87 -12.08
CA SER A 360 47.43 -7.49 -12.88
C SER A 360 48.80 -7.57 -12.19
N GLU A 361 48.95 -7.22 -10.93
CA GLU A 361 50.24 -7.25 -10.22
C GLU A 361 50.59 -8.65 -9.67
N LEU A 362 51.86 -9.07 -9.79
CA LEU A 362 52.30 -10.41 -9.34
C LEU A 362 52.04 -10.67 -7.85
N VAL A 363 51.96 -9.62 -7.03
CA VAL A 363 51.68 -9.72 -5.60
C VAL A 363 50.32 -10.37 -5.31
N TRP A 364 49.32 -10.16 -6.17
CA TRP A 364 47.98 -10.73 -6.02
C TRP A 364 47.95 -12.25 -6.20
N GLN A 365 48.96 -12.86 -6.83
CA GLN A 365 49.07 -14.33 -6.89
C GLN A 365 49.40 -14.98 -5.55
N ALA A 366 50.05 -14.23 -4.66
CA ALA A 366 50.35 -14.70 -3.32
C ALA A 366 49.15 -14.50 -2.37
N ALA A 367 48.09 -13.81 -2.81
CA ALA A 367 46.88 -13.59 -2.04
C ALA A 367 46.00 -14.86 -2.00
N SER A 368 45.22 -15.00 -0.95
CA SER A 368 44.22 -16.08 -0.90
C SER A 368 43.00 -15.69 -1.73
N ALA A 369 42.55 -16.61 -2.60
CA ALA A 369 41.40 -16.40 -3.47
C ALA A 369 40.12 -16.97 -2.83
N LEU A 370 39.19 -16.08 -2.45
CA LEU A 370 37.84 -16.46 -2.09
C LEU A 370 37.08 -16.83 -3.37
N SER A 371 36.70 -18.09 -3.50
CA SER A 371 35.99 -18.62 -4.66
C SER A 371 34.73 -19.36 -4.25
N VAL A 372 33.75 -19.34 -5.17
CA VAL A 372 32.34 -19.75 -4.99
C VAL A 372 31.53 -18.73 -4.18
N PHE A 373 31.26 -17.58 -4.80
CA PHE A 373 30.16 -16.72 -4.37
C PHE A 373 28.84 -17.43 -4.66
N GLN A 374 27.98 -17.51 -3.65
CA GLN A 374 26.67 -18.14 -3.76
C GLN A 374 25.62 -17.08 -4.04
N ASN A 375 24.53 -17.47 -4.70
CA ASN A 375 23.35 -16.64 -4.85
C ASN A 375 22.73 -16.26 -3.49
N ALA A 376 21.75 -15.36 -3.50
CA ALA A 376 21.07 -14.91 -2.30
C ALA A 376 20.40 -16.04 -1.51
N GLU A 377 20.12 -17.19 -2.13
CA GLU A 377 19.55 -18.40 -1.53
C GLU A 377 20.60 -19.43 -1.07
N GLY A 378 21.89 -19.20 -1.32
CA GLY A 378 22.98 -20.04 -0.78
C GLY A 378 23.00 -21.45 -1.37
N THR A 379 22.22 -21.67 -2.42
CA THR A 379 21.92 -22.98 -3.00
C THR A 379 22.71 -23.25 -4.27
N GLU A 380 23.08 -22.21 -5.02
CA GLU A 380 23.75 -22.29 -6.32
C GLU A 380 24.86 -21.24 -6.45
N ALA A 381 25.76 -21.43 -7.42
CA ALA A 381 26.75 -20.42 -7.76
C ALA A 381 26.07 -19.20 -8.40
N SER A 382 26.55 -18.00 -8.09
CA SER A 382 26.05 -16.75 -8.70
C SER A 382 26.25 -16.75 -10.22
N ASN A 383 25.26 -16.21 -10.96
CA ASN A 383 25.38 -16.00 -12.41
C ASN A 383 26.35 -14.86 -12.72
N ASP A 384 26.40 -13.86 -11.83
CA ASP A 384 27.29 -12.70 -11.90
C ASP A 384 28.61 -12.98 -11.13
N LEU A 385 29.49 -13.73 -11.79
CA LEU A 385 30.76 -14.19 -11.22
C LEU A 385 31.53 -13.05 -10.53
N THR A 386 31.97 -13.32 -9.31
CA THR A 386 32.77 -12.40 -8.48
C THR A 386 33.95 -13.16 -7.91
N GLU A 387 35.15 -12.62 -8.09
CA GLU A 387 36.40 -13.17 -7.56
C GLU A 387 36.97 -12.20 -6.54
N THR A 388 37.43 -12.69 -5.38
CA THR A 388 38.00 -11.84 -4.32
C THR A 388 39.34 -12.38 -3.85
N PHE A 389 40.31 -11.48 -3.68
CA PHE A 389 41.68 -11.78 -3.27
C PHE A 389 42.00 -11.07 -1.96
N LEU A 390 42.57 -11.79 -0.99
CA LEU A 390 42.89 -11.28 0.35
C LEU A 390 44.37 -11.47 0.69
N MET A 391 45.02 -10.41 1.16
CA MET A 391 46.36 -10.44 1.75
C MET A 391 46.54 -9.29 2.76
N TRP A 392 47.60 -9.32 3.56
CA TRP A 392 47.80 -8.31 4.61
C TRP A 392 49.27 -7.95 4.85
N ASP A 393 49.55 -6.79 5.42
CA ASP A 393 50.85 -6.46 5.99
C ASP A 393 50.72 -5.77 7.37
N ASP A 394 51.83 -5.29 7.92
CA ASP A 394 51.82 -4.67 9.25
C ASP A 394 50.98 -3.37 9.30
N GLN A 395 50.69 -2.76 8.16
CA GLN A 395 49.96 -1.49 8.02
C GLN A 395 48.50 -1.71 7.56
N ASN A 396 48.27 -2.55 6.55
CA ASN A 396 46.98 -2.62 5.85
C ASN A 396 46.46 -4.06 5.66
N LEU A 397 45.14 -4.16 5.55
CA LEU A 397 44.45 -5.27 4.90
C LEU A 397 44.18 -4.89 3.44
N TYR A 398 44.57 -5.77 2.50
CA TYR A 398 44.35 -5.55 1.06
C TYR A 398 43.28 -6.49 0.55
N ILE A 399 42.29 -5.93 -0.16
CA ILE A 399 41.20 -6.67 -0.79
C ILE A 399 41.15 -6.29 -2.27
N GLY A 400 41.24 -7.31 -3.14
CA GLY A 400 41.09 -7.18 -4.57
C GLY A 400 39.80 -7.86 -5.03
N VAL A 401 39.00 -7.23 -5.90
CA VAL A 401 37.76 -7.82 -6.43
C VAL A 401 37.69 -7.69 -7.95
N VAL A 402 37.31 -8.77 -8.63
CA VAL A 402 36.88 -8.76 -10.04
C VAL A 402 35.39 -9.07 -10.10
N ALA A 403 34.60 -8.09 -10.53
CA ALA A 403 33.15 -8.22 -10.70
C ALA A 403 32.80 -8.30 -12.20
N HIS A 404 32.47 -9.50 -12.68
CA HIS A 404 32.19 -9.74 -14.10
C HIS A 404 30.85 -9.13 -14.52
N ILE A 405 30.82 -8.53 -15.71
CA ILE A 405 29.65 -7.89 -16.33
C ILE A 405 29.32 -8.63 -17.63
N PRO A 406 28.08 -9.11 -17.81
CA PRO A 406 27.65 -9.69 -19.08
C PRO A 406 27.76 -8.71 -20.25
N ASN A 407 28.18 -9.19 -21.43
CA ASN A 407 28.38 -8.38 -22.63
C ASN A 407 27.14 -7.58 -23.08
N SER A 408 25.93 -7.95 -22.65
CA SER A 408 24.66 -7.28 -22.96
C SER A 408 24.22 -6.27 -21.91
N GLN A 409 25.07 -5.99 -20.90
CA GLN A 409 24.69 -5.21 -19.72
C GLN A 409 25.71 -4.14 -19.32
N LEU A 410 25.30 -3.24 -18.42
CA LEU A 410 26.06 -2.12 -17.88
C LEU A 410 25.83 -1.99 -16.37
N PRO A 411 26.84 -1.68 -15.56
CA PRO A 411 26.64 -1.50 -14.13
C PRO A 411 25.90 -0.19 -13.85
N ARG A 412 24.88 -0.23 -12.98
CA ARG A 412 24.10 0.95 -12.60
C ARG A 412 24.89 1.83 -11.64
N VAL A 413 25.09 3.08 -12.02
CA VAL A 413 25.72 4.12 -11.20
C VAL A 413 24.78 5.33 -11.06
N SER A 414 24.29 5.58 -9.86
CA SER A 414 23.41 6.69 -9.51
C SER A 414 23.94 7.52 -8.33
N GLN A 415 24.76 6.91 -7.48
CA GLN A 415 25.40 7.50 -6.30
C GLN A 415 26.87 7.83 -6.58
N THR A 416 27.31 9.02 -6.19
CA THR A 416 28.60 9.55 -6.66
C THR A 416 29.39 10.33 -5.61
N GLN A 417 28.85 10.45 -4.40
CA GLN A 417 29.47 11.18 -3.30
C GLN A 417 29.94 10.19 -2.25
N ARG A 418 31.05 10.54 -1.56
CA ARG A 418 31.44 9.81 -0.36
C ARG A 418 30.32 9.91 0.66
N ASP A 419 30.04 8.81 1.33
CA ASP A 419 28.95 8.68 2.29
C ASP A 419 27.59 9.07 1.69
N SER A 420 27.30 8.62 0.47
CA SER A 420 25.93 8.63 -0.07
C SER A 420 25.31 7.23 0.10
N PRO A 421 24.01 7.03 -0.23
CA PRO A 421 23.38 5.70 -0.22
C PRO A 421 23.93 4.71 -1.26
N ILE A 422 25.24 4.45 -1.26
CA ILE A 422 25.96 3.74 -2.34
C ILE A 422 25.43 2.31 -2.57
N TRP A 423 24.87 1.68 -1.53
CA TRP A 423 24.16 0.39 -1.63
C TRP A 423 22.96 0.41 -2.59
N GLU A 424 22.53 1.56 -3.11
CA GLU A 424 21.52 1.65 -4.15
C GLU A 424 22.04 1.38 -5.56
N ASP A 425 23.35 1.36 -5.76
CA ASP A 425 23.99 1.08 -7.04
C ASP A 425 24.36 -0.39 -7.20
N GLU A 426 25.00 -0.71 -8.32
CA GLU A 426 25.92 -1.84 -8.32
C GLU A 426 27.06 -1.57 -7.34
N CYS A 427 27.35 -2.49 -6.43
CA CYS A 427 28.39 -2.28 -5.43
C CYS A 427 28.95 -3.58 -4.83
N ILE A 428 30.11 -3.43 -4.20
CA ILE A 428 30.73 -4.40 -3.29
C ILE A 428 30.60 -3.87 -1.87
N GLU A 429 30.12 -4.73 -0.98
CA GLU A 429 29.96 -4.45 0.44
C GLU A 429 30.91 -5.35 1.23
N ILE A 430 31.67 -4.76 2.15
CA ILE A 430 32.74 -5.39 2.92
C ILE A 430 32.44 -5.23 4.40
N LEU A 431 32.54 -6.33 5.13
CA LEU A 431 32.26 -6.41 6.56
C LEU A 431 33.44 -6.97 7.32
N ILE A 432 33.92 -6.21 8.30
CA ILE A 432 35.10 -6.58 9.07
C ILE A 432 34.85 -6.35 10.56
N ASP A 433 34.95 -7.44 11.33
CA ASP A 433 35.16 -7.38 12.77
C ASP A 433 36.58 -7.86 13.10
N ALA A 434 37.45 -6.89 13.40
CA ALA A 434 38.85 -7.12 13.73
C ALA A 434 39.06 -7.65 15.17
N ASN A 435 38.02 -7.62 16.00
CA ASN A 435 38.06 -8.02 17.39
C ASN A 435 36.79 -8.81 17.77
N PRO A 436 36.78 -10.14 17.62
CA PRO A 436 35.61 -10.99 17.92
C PRO A 436 35.22 -11.05 19.42
N ARG A 437 35.76 -10.15 20.25
CA ARG A 437 35.40 -9.92 21.67
C ARG A 437 34.63 -8.62 21.90
N THR A 438 34.42 -7.83 20.86
CA THR A 438 33.64 -6.59 20.90
C THR A 438 32.41 -6.72 20.01
N ASP A 439 31.40 -5.93 20.34
CA ASP A 439 30.14 -5.83 19.61
C ASP A 439 30.25 -4.80 18.45
N VAL A 440 31.43 -4.66 17.86
CA VAL A 440 31.75 -3.62 16.87
C VAL A 440 32.19 -4.27 15.56
N TYR A 441 31.53 -3.92 14.47
CA TYR A 441 31.98 -4.25 13.12
C TYR A 441 32.00 -3.01 12.24
N HIS A 442 32.79 -3.07 11.16
CA HIS A 442 32.92 -1.99 10.18
C HIS A 442 32.27 -2.42 8.87
N HIS A 443 31.56 -1.49 8.24
CA HIS A 443 30.88 -1.71 6.97
C HIS A 443 31.37 -0.71 5.94
N LEU A 444 31.94 -1.20 4.84
CA LEU A 444 32.40 -0.40 3.70
C LEU A 444 31.62 -0.80 2.45
N VAL A 445 31.13 0.17 1.68
CA VAL A 445 30.38 -0.04 0.43
C VAL A 445 31.01 0.76 -0.69
N ILE A 446 31.37 0.09 -1.79
CA ILE A 446 32.07 0.70 -2.92
C ILE A 446 31.35 0.38 -4.23
N ASN A 447 31.06 1.39 -5.05
CA ASN A 447 30.47 1.21 -6.38
C ASN A 447 31.53 1.26 -7.50
N PRO A 448 31.18 0.94 -8.77
CA PRO A 448 32.13 0.87 -9.89
C PRO A 448 32.94 2.14 -10.16
N ILE A 449 32.49 3.32 -9.72
CA ILE A 449 33.23 4.58 -9.89
C ILE A 449 34.11 4.94 -8.69
N GLY A 450 34.23 4.02 -7.72
CA GLY A 450 35.05 4.17 -6.52
C GLY A 450 34.43 5.13 -5.49
N ALA A 451 33.13 5.41 -5.56
CA ALA A 451 32.48 6.11 -4.45
C ALA A 451 32.43 5.16 -3.25
N LEU A 452 32.90 5.64 -2.10
CA LEU A 452 33.01 4.89 -0.84
C LEU A 452 31.99 5.42 0.17
N PHE A 453 31.31 4.50 0.85
CA PHE A 453 30.54 4.74 2.06
C PHE A 453 31.17 3.87 3.14
N ASP A 454 31.45 4.44 4.30
CA ASP A 454 32.06 3.70 5.41
C ASP A 454 31.42 4.08 6.75
N GLN A 455 31.36 3.12 7.68
CA GLN A 455 30.81 3.33 9.01
C GLN A 455 31.30 2.31 10.04
N GLN A 456 31.32 2.74 11.30
CA GLN A 456 31.45 1.88 12.48
C GLN A 456 30.07 1.54 13.04
N VAL A 457 29.81 0.28 13.34
CA VAL A 457 28.51 -0.18 13.88
C VAL A 457 28.70 -0.78 15.27
N ASN A 458 28.16 -0.12 16.30
CA ASN A 458 28.35 -0.44 17.73
C ASN A 458 27.28 -1.37 18.32
N THR A 459 26.58 -2.16 17.50
CA THR A 459 25.59 -3.15 17.96
C THR A 459 25.39 -4.23 16.88
N PRO A 460 25.83 -5.48 17.08
CA PRO A 460 25.51 -6.59 16.21
C PRO A 460 24.10 -7.02 16.61
N GLY A 461 23.07 -6.59 15.87
CA GLY A 461 21.71 -7.05 16.21
C GLY A 461 20.58 -6.21 15.68
N ALA A 462 20.76 -4.90 15.62
CA ALA A 462 19.69 -3.98 15.29
C ALA A 462 19.99 -3.31 13.95
N ALA A 463 19.13 -3.51 12.96
CA ALA A 463 19.24 -2.78 11.70
C ALA A 463 19.14 -1.28 11.99
N SER A 464 20.20 -0.53 11.69
CA SER A 464 20.06 0.92 11.58
C SER A 464 19.24 1.17 10.33
N PHE A 465 17.93 1.43 10.48
CA PHE A 465 16.97 1.64 9.39
C PHE A 465 17.36 2.78 8.41
N GLN A 466 18.43 3.52 8.71
CA GLN A 466 19.05 4.50 7.83
C GLN A 466 19.65 3.89 6.54
N PHE A 467 19.94 2.59 6.51
CA PHE A 467 20.58 1.90 5.37
C PHE A 467 19.62 1.04 4.53
N ALA A 468 18.32 1.05 4.84
CA ALA A 468 17.36 0.33 4.03
C ALA A 468 17.30 0.94 2.61
N PRO A 469 17.25 0.14 1.54
CA PRO A 469 17.03 0.63 0.18
C PRO A 469 15.82 1.57 0.09
N THR A 470 15.82 2.56 -0.81
CA THR A 470 14.74 3.55 -0.94
C THR A 470 13.35 2.90 -1.07
N ASP A 471 13.21 1.73 -1.69
CA ASP A 471 11.97 0.94 -1.77
C ASP A 471 11.49 0.36 -0.43
N VAL A 472 12.39 0.12 0.54
CA VAL A 472 12.07 -0.27 1.92
C VAL A 472 11.76 0.97 2.78
N GLN A 473 12.46 2.10 2.57
CA GLN A 473 12.16 3.36 3.25
C GLN A 473 10.81 3.97 2.81
N PHE A 474 10.48 3.91 1.52
CA PHE A 474 9.19 4.37 0.98
C PHE A 474 8.00 3.52 1.45
N ALA A 475 8.22 2.23 1.77
CA ALA A 475 7.19 1.38 2.34
C ALA A 475 6.84 1.76 3.80
N MET A 476 7.73 2.49 4.49
CA MET A 476 7.60 2.83 5.90
C MET A 476 7.29 4.31 6.19
N ASP A 477 7.35 5.22 5.21
CA ASP A 477 7.14 6.66 5.45
C ASP A 477 5.88 7.25 4.76
N GLN A 478 4.74 7.22 5.47
CA GLN A 478 3.62 8.18 5.32
C GLN A 478 3.58 9.19 6.50
N GLN A 479 4.75 9.52 7.06
CA GLN A 479 4.95 10.80 7.72
C GLN A 479 6.07 11.52 6.97
N THR A 480 5.98 12.84 6.82
CA THR A 480 7.09 13.63 6.31
C THR A 480 8.28 13.54 7.27
N GLN A 481 9.21 12.62 7.03
CA GLN A 481 10.60 12.83 7.39
C GLN A 481 11.42 12.98 6.10
N LYS A 482 11.81 14.23 5.84
CA LYS A 482 13.17 14.44 5.34
C LYS A 482 14.09 13.97 6.46
N THR A 483 14.39 12.69 6.52
CA THR A 483 15.58 12.24 7.24
C THR A 483 16.75 12.83 6.46
N ASN A 484 17.37 13.86 7.03
CA ASN A 484 18.71 14.23 6.58
C ASN A 484 19.56 12.99 6.83
N PHE A 485 19.95 12.30 5.76
CA PHE A 485 20.99 11.30 5.83
C PHE A 485 22.24 11.96 6.44
N GLU A 486 22.60 11.55 7.65
CA GLU A 486 23.90 11.80 8.26
C GLU A 486 24.45 10.42 8.60
N GLY A 487 25.21 9.82 7.65
CA GLY A 487 26.05 8.66 7.97
C GLY A 487 26.95 8.96 9.17
N ASP A 488 27.53 7.93 9.77
CA ASP A 488 28.51 8.14 10.85
C ASP A 488 29.70 8.94 10.31
N ARG A 489 29.67 10.27 10.46
CA ARG A 489 30.77 11.16 10.09
C ARG A 489 31.88 11.19 11.14
N ALA A 490 31.71 10.48 12.26
CA ALA A 490 32.65 10.52 13.37
C ALA A 490 33.78 9.50 13.21
N TRP A 491 33.52 8.38 12.54
CA TRP A 491 34.52 7.38 12.14
C TRP A 491 34.75 7.45 10.62
N ASP A 492 36.00 7.32 10.19
CA ASP A 492 36.41 7.24 8.79
C ASP A 492 37.36 6.05 8.67
N SER A 493 37.13 5.16 7.71
CA SER A 493 38.00 3.99 7.46
C SER A 493 39.44 4.36 7.09
N GLU A 494 39.65 5.58 6.58
CA GLU A 494 40.86 6.05 5.89
C GLU A 494 41.30 5.12 4.74
N ALA A 495 40.38 4.31 4.22
CA ALA A 495 40.68 3.34 3.18
C ALA A 495 40.98 4.02 1.85
N GLU A 496 42.06 3.58 1.20
CA GLU A 496 42.36 3.95 -0.17
C GLU A 496 41.72 2.93 -1.10
N ALA A 497 40.77 3.35 -1.94
CA ALA A 497 40.08 2.50 -2.88
C ALA A 497 40.22 3.04 -4.31
N ALA A 498 40.50 2.16 -5.27
CA ALA A 498 40.56 2.47 -6.69
C ALA A 498 39.79 1.42 -7.49
N THR A 499 39.10 1.88 -8.53
CA THR A 499 38.31 1.01 -9.41
C THR A 499 38.64 1.25 -10.88
N GLN A 500 38.42 0.22 -11.70
CA GLN A 500 38.48 0.33 -13.15
C GLN A 500 37.26 -0.35 -13.76
N ILE A 501 36.59 0.32 -14.70
CA ILE A 501 35.42 -0.22 -15.42
C ILE A 501 35.84 -0.58 -16.84
N ASN A 502 35.79 -1.87 -17.16
CA ASN A 502 36.08 -2.45 -18.46
C ASN A 502 34.78 -2.96 -19.12
N ALA A 503 34.85 -3.45 -20.35
CA ALA A 503 33.67 -3.90 -21.10
C ALA A 503 33.01 -5.17 -20.52
N THR A 504 33.80 -6.01 -19.86
CA THR A 504 33.39 -7.35 -19.37
C THR A 504 33.47 -7.49 -17.85
N SER A 505 34.00 -6.48 -17.15
CA SER A 505 34.15 -6.52 -15.70
C SER A 505 34.44 -5.12 -15.16
N TRP A 506 34.25 -4.94 -13.86
CA TRP A 506 34.88 -3.86 -13.12
C TRP A 506 35.69 -4.42 -11.96
N THR A 507 36.79 -3.76 -11.64
CA THR A 507 37.74 -4.19 -10.61
C THR A 507 37.78 -3.20 -9.46
N LEU A 508 38.11 -3.71 -8.27
CA LEU A 508 38.32 -2.93 -7.06
C LEU A 508 39.63 -3.36 -6.41
N GLU A 509 40.46 -2.39 -6.06
CA GLU A 509 41.55 -2.55 -5.09
C GLU A 509 41.28 -1.63 -3.91
N ILE A 510 41.36 -2.18 -2.69
CA ILE A 510 41.22 -1.39 -1.48
C ILE A 510 42.29 -1.77 -0.44
N ALA A 511 42.95 -0.75 0.10
CA ALA A 511 43.83 -0.84 1.25
C ALA A 511 43.14 -0.24 2.47
N ILE A 512 42.91 -1.07 3.50
CA ILE A 512 42.26 -0.67 4.75
C ILE A 512 43.32 -0.62 5.85
N PRO A 513 43.63 0.57 6.39
CA PRO A 513 44.55 0.70 7.52
C PRO A 513 44.10 -0.15 8.70
N ARG A 514 45.01 -0.96 9.25
CA ARG A 514 44.66 -1.86 10.36
C ARG A 514 44.51 -1.12 11.68
N GLU A 515 45.07 0.09 11.79
CA GLU A 515 44.97 0.92 12.98
C GLU A 515 43.61 1.60 13.13
N THR A 516 42.87 1.81 12.04
CA THR A 516 41.49 2.34 12.07
C THR A 516 40.48 1.27 12.51
N LEU A 517 40.88 -0.01 12.46
CA LEU A 517 40.14 -1.15 13.00
C LEU A 517 40.56 -1.40 14.48
N GLU A 518 39.64 -1.23 15.44
CA GLU A 518 39.93 -1.18 16.90
C GLU A 518 40.72 -2.37 17.52
N LYS A 519 41.57 -2.09 18.55
CA LYS A 519 41.71 -2.78 19.88
C LYS A 519 42.38 -1.82 20.90
N PRO A 520 42.05 -1.73 22.23
CA PRO A 520 41.86 -2.87 23.16
C PRO A 520 40.86 -2.71 24.36
N ALA A 521 40.39 -3.83 24.94
CA ALA A 521 40.07 -3.90 26.37
C ALA A 521 41.10 -4.78 27.09
N GLN A 522 41.79 -4.19 28.08
CA GLN A 522 42.71 -4.87 28.98
C GLN A 522 41.99 -5.97 29.78
N LEU A 523 42.61 -7.15 29.97
CA LEU A 523 43.05 -7.67 31.29
C LEU A 523 43.42 -9.18 31.28
N ASN A 524 44.47 -9.48 32.06
CA ASN A 524 44.81 -10.72 32.78
C ASN A 524 44.01 -12.01 32.47
N SER A 525 44.59 -12.90 31.67
CA SER A 525 44.54 -14.37 31.89
C SER A 525 45.37 -15.11 30.83
N GLN A 526 45.88 -16.28 31.18
CA GLN A 526 46.93 -17.03 30.49
C GLN A 526 46.54 -17.67 29.13
N ASN A 527 45.41 -17.31 28.51
CA ASN A 527 44.90 -17.92 27.26
C ASN A 527 44.81 -16.94 26.07
N SER A 528 45.69 -15.93 25.97
CA SER A 528 45.49 -14.75 25.10
C SER A 528 46.28 -14.69 23.79
N SER A 529 47.09 -15.71 23.42
CA SER A 529 47.93 -15.64 22.22
C SER A 529 47.26 -16.07 20.92
N GLU A 530 46.29 -16.97 20.94
CA GLU A 530 45.70 -17.57 19.71
C GLU A 530 44.66 -16.68 19.01
N LEU A 531 44.01 -15.77 19.73
CA LEU A 531 42.95 -14.88 19.22
C LEU A 531 43.44 -13.53 18.67
N LYS A 532 44.76 -13.28 18.68
CA LYS A 532 45.32 -12.01 18.19
C LYS A 532 45.32 -11.94 16.66
N ASP A 533 45.43 -13.08 16.00
CA ASP A 533 45.61 -13.19 14.55
C ASP A 533 44.32 -13.66 13.84
N ILE A 534 43.15 -13.47 14.49
CA ILE A 534 41.84 -13.88 13.96
C ILE A 534 40.94 -12.64 13.79
N SER A 535 40.21 -12.57 12.67
CA SER A 535 39.16 -11.59 12.41
C SER A 535 37.96 -12.23 11.74
N LEU A 536 36.78 -11.68 11.95
CA LEU A 536 35.57 -12.08 11.25
C LEU A 536 35.40 -11.21 10.00
N PHE A 537 35.08 -11.83 8.86
CA PHE A 537 34.98 -11.16 7.58
C PHE A 537 33.79 -11.67 6.76
N ASN A 538 33.14 -10.76 6.04
CA ASN A 538 32.27 -11.13 4.93
C ASN A 538 32.36 -10.11 3.80
N ILE A 539 32.04 -10.55 2.59
CA ILE A 539 31.99 -9.71 1.40
C ILE A 539 30.84 -10.16 0.51
N HIS A 540 30.11 -9.20 -0.05
CA HIS A 540 29.04 -9.49 -1.00
C HIS A 540 28.96 -8.46 -2.12
N ARG A 541 28.41 -8.91 -3.25
CA ARG A 541 28.13 -8.08 -4.43
C ARG A 541 26.64 -7.89 -4.56
N LYS A 542 26.23 -6.66 -4.81
CA LYS A 542 24.90 -6.31 -5.31
C LYS A 542 25.03 -5.94 -6.78
N ALA A 543 24.77 -6.89 -7.67
CA ALA A 543 24.76 -6.64 -9.10
C ALA A 543 23.48 -5.90 -9.47
N GLN A 544 23.63 -4.75 -10.15
CA GLN A 544 22.50 -3.96 -10.67
C GLN A 544 22.81 -3.60 -12.10
N LEU A 545 22.35 -4.46 -13.00
CA LEU A 545 22.77 -4.43 -14.39
C LEU A 545 21.63 -3.90 -15.28
N ILE A 546 21.97 -2.98 -16.18
CA ILE A 546 21.06 -2.38 -17.16
C ILE A 546 21.24 -3.09 -18.50
N THR A 547 20.14 -3.60 -19.07
CA THR A 547 20.13 -4.21 -20.40
C THR A 547 20.40 -3.19 -21.51
N LYS A 548 21.27 -3.55 -22.45
CA LYS A 548 21.62 -2.77 -23.64
C LYS A 548 20.48 -2.81 -24.68
N ASP A 549 19.37 -2.12 -24.44
CA ASP A 549 18.28 -1.97 -25.43
C ASP A 549 18.14 -0.50 -25.89
N THR A 550 18.57 -0.23 -27.12
CA THR A 550 18.78 1.13 -27.64
C THR A 550 17.53 1.82 -28.17
N GLU A 551 16.38 1.13 -28.28
CA GLU A 551 15.21 1.68 -28.98
C GLU A 551 14.02 2.07 -28.08
N ASN A 552 13.92 1.56 -26.84
CA ASN A 552 12.65 1.65 -26.09
C ASN A 552 12.65 2.45 -24.76
N PHE A 553 13.76 3.06 -24.31
CA PHE A 553 13.81 3.85 -23.05
C PHE A 553 13.29 3.12 -21.79
N VAL A 554 13.08 1.80 -21.84
CA VAL A 554 12.73 0.97 -20.68
C VAL A 554 13.97 0.18 -20.30
N SER A 555 14.78 0.74 -19.40
CA SER A 555 15.86 0.01 -18.76
C SER A 555 15.25 -1.01 -17.79
N THR A 556 15.37 -2.31 -18.07
CA THR A 556 15.08 -3.32 -17.05
C THR A 556 16.33 -3.49 -16.20
N THR A 557 16.24 -3.13 -14.92
CA THR A 557 17.31 -3.37 -13.94
C THR A 557 17.21 -4.82 -13.47
N GLN A 558 18.19 -5.64 -13.84
CA GLN A 558 18.38 -6.96 -13.24
C GLN A 558 19.12 -6.78 -11.91
N ARG A 559 18.58 -7.34 -10.82
CA ARG A 559 19.21 -7.31 -9.51
C ARG A 559 19.59 -8.73 -9.11
N GLU A 560 20.86 -8.95 -8.78
CA GLU A 560 21.36 -10.19 -8.22
C GLU A 560 22.23 -9.86 -7.00
N TYR A 561 22.10 -10.63 -5.93
CA TYR A 561 22.99 -10.54 -4.78
C TYR A 561 23.81 -11.82 -4.68
N SER A 562 25.10 -11.67 -4.43
CA SER A 562 25.99 -12.81 -4.24
C SER A 562 26.92 -12.62 -3.05
N TYR A 563 27.14 -13.68 -2.29
CA TYR A 563 27.79 -13.64 -0.98
C TYR A 563 28.95 -14.65 -0.92
N TRP A 564 30.03 -14.30 -0.21
CA TRP A 564 31.07 -15.27 0.13
C TRP A 564 30.58 -16.25 1.20
N PHE A 565 29.99 -15.74 2.28
CA PHE A 565 29.23 -16.53 3.25
C PHE A 565 27.80 -15.97 3.34
N PRO A 566 26.78 -16.64 2.78
CA PRO A 566 25.40 -16.17 2.92
C PRO A 566 24.96 -16.28 4.38
N THR A 567 24.37 -15.22 4.90
CA THR A 567 23.78 -15.20 6.24
C THR A 567 22.28 -15.00 6.10
N TYR A 568 21.49 -15.99 6.48
CA TYR A 568 20.03 -15.87 6.46
C TYR A 568 19.54 -15.23 7.77
N TYR A 569 18.86 -14.09 7.60
CA TYR A 569 18.06 -13.45 8.63
C TYR A 569 16.67 -13.20 8.06
N ASP A 570 15.66 -13.86 8.61
CA ASP A 570 14.31 -13.86 8.04
C ASP A 570 13.54 -12.55 8.32
N GLU A 571 13.93 -11.79 9.33
CA GLU A 571 13.24 -10.56 9.77
C GLU A 571 13.66 -9.32 8.95
N HIS A 572 14.89 -9.29 8.43
CA HIS A 572 15.46 -8.19 7.64
C HIS A 572 16.24 -8.72 6.42
N PRO A 573 15.56 -9.26 5.38
CA PRO A 573 16.21 -9.88 4.21
C PRO A 573 17.04 -8.92 3.34
N TRP A 574 17.00 -7.61 3.63
CA TRP A 574 17.81 -6.55 3.03
C TRP A 574 19.04 -6.18 3.87
N TRP A 575 19.23 -6.80 5.03
CA TRP A 575 20.32 -6.57 5.97
C TRP A 575 21.14 -7.86 6.17
N PRO A 576 22.27 -8.05 5.47
CA PRO A 576 22.93 -9.34 5.38
C PRO A 576 23.92 -9.59 6.52
N HIS A 577 23.62 -9.14 7.74
CA HIS A 577 24.48 -9.35 8.90
C HIS A 577 23.63 -9.79 10.08
N LEU A 578 23.25 -11.07 10.14
CA LEU A 578 23.15 -11.87 11.37
C LEU A 578 22.54 -13.25 11.06
N PRO A 579 23.19 -14.34 11.47
CA PRO A 579 22.58 -15.65 11.53
C PRO A 579 21.76 -15.75 12.81
N HIS A 580 20.62 -16.42 12.74
CA HIS A 580 20.15 -17.14 13.92
C HIS A 580 21.00 -18.42 14.05
N GLU A 581 21.59 -18.62 15.25
CA GLU A 581 22.25 -19.87 15.68
C GLU A 581 23.76 -20.08 15.37
N TYR A 582 24.62 -19.05 15.42
CA TYR A 582 26.07 -19.29 15.62
C TYR A 582 26.54 -18.79 17.00
N THR A 583 26.58 -19.69 17.98
CA THR A 583 27.32 -19.48 19.23
C THR A 583 28.79 -19.73 18.98
N ALA A 584 29.57 -18.67 18.74
CA ALA A 584 31.02 -18.80 18.76
C ALA A 584 31.45 -19.30 20.15
N PRO A 585 32.26 -20.36 20.28
CA PRO A 585 32.64 -20.98 21.56
C PRO A 585 33.52 -20.09 22.45
N LEU A 586 33.78 -18.83 22.07
CA LEU A 586 34.70 -17.90 22.72
C LEU A 586 34.05 -16.59 23.16
N SER A 587 32.75 -16.41 22.92
CA SER A 587 31.95 -15.27 23.33
C SER A 587 30.61 -15.78 23.87
N GLU A 588 30.21 -15.40 25.10
CA GLU A 588 28.87 -15.66 25.63
C GLU A 588 27.77 -14.86 24.88
N TYR A 589 28.15 -14.09 23.84
CA TYR A 589 27.29 -13.26 23.00
C TYR A 589 27.40 -13.65 21.52
N ILE A 590 26.26 -13.57 20.84
CA ILE A 590 25.99 -13.96 19.44
C ILE A 590 27.07 -13.40 18.51
N ALA A 591 27.83 -14.27 17.84
CA ALA A 591 28.78 -13.84 16.82
C ALA A 591 28.05 -13.76 15.45
N PRO A 592 28.28 -12.71 14.65
CA PRO A 592 27.71 -12.63 13.30
C PRO A 592 28.25 -13.77 12.41
N ALA A 593 27.48 -14.19 11.40
CA ALA A 593 27.82 -15.25 10.40
C ALA A 593 28.80 -14.71 9.38
N MET A 594 29.91 -14.24 9.89
CA MET A 594 31.07 -13.87 9.11
C MET A 594 32.02 -15.08 9.09
N GLY A 595 32.69 -15.28 7.97
CA GLY A 595 33.77 -16.26 7.87
C GLY A 595 34.92 -15.88 8.80
N VAL A 596 35.66 -16.88 9.28
CA VAL A 596 36.79 -16.67 10.18
C VAL A 596 38.06 -16.54 9.33
N LEU A 597 38.70 -15.37 9.33
CA LEU A 597 40.03 -15.16 8.74
C LEU A 597 41.12 -15.39 9.78
N ARG A 598 42.20 -16.08 9.36
CA ARG A 598 43.42 -16.25 10.16
C ARG A 598 44.59 -15.58 9.45
N PHE A 599 45.15 -14.54 10.06
CA PHE A 599 46.30 -13.82 9.53
C PHE A 599 47.60 -14.59 9.80
N GLU A 600 48.19 -15.15 8.75
CA GLU A 600 49.36 -15.98 8.91
C GLU A 600 50.65 -15.17 8.89
N ARG A 601 51.47 -15.32 9.95
CA ARG A 601 52.76 -14.64 10.08
C ARG A 601 53.91 -15.32 9.34
N ARG A 602 53.76 -16.61 9.05
CA ARG A 602 54.56 -17.35 8.08
C ARG A 602 53.62 -17.62 6.91
N SER A 603 54.07 -17.40 5.68
CA SER A 603 53.28 -17.85 4.53
C SER A 603 52.93 -19.34 4.73
N PRO A 604 51.65 -19.76 4.63
CA PRO A 604 51.24 -21.15 4.80
C PRO A 604 51.96 -22.09 3.83
N PHE A 605 52.54 -21.50 2.79
CA PHE A 605 53.48 -22.14 1.91
C PHE A 605 54.92 -21.73 2.30
N PRO A 606 55.70 -22.60 2.96
CA PRO A 606 56.92 -22.97 2.27
C PRO A 606 56.46 -23.53 0.93
N SER A 607 56.95 -22.94 -0.14
CA SER A 607 56.91 -23.46 -1.48
C SER A 607 57.45 -24.91 -1.52
N GLU A 608 56.76 -25.92 -0.98
CA GLU A 608 57.08 -27.33 -1.21
C GLU A 608 56.26 -27.85 -2.39
N THR A 609 55.02 -27.39 -2.55
CA THR A 609 54.23 -27.58 -3.78
C THR A 609 54.78 -26.77 -4.97
N PHE A 610 55.42 -25.62 -4.72
CA PHE A 610 56.14 -24.85 -5.74
C PHE A 610 57.65 -25.15 -5.83
N ALA A 611 58.26 -25.82 -4.85
CA ALA A 611 59.66 -26.30 -4.98
C ALA A 611 59.79 -27.44 -6.00
N THR A 612 58.67 -28.03 -6.43
CA THR A 612 58.63 -29.06 -7.47
C THR A 612 58.14 -28.53 -8.83
N GLU A 613 57.65 -27.29 -8.92
CA GLU A 613 57.33 -26.66 -10.20
C GLU A 613 58.62 -26.20 -10.90
N ALA A 614 58.69 -26.43 -12.21
CA ALA A 614 59.82 -25.98 -13.03
C ALA A 614 59.89 -24.44 -13.00
N GLN A 615 60.94 -23.91 -12.39
CA GLN A 615 61.26 -22.50 -12.42
C GLN A 615 62.02 -22.18 -13.71
N PHE A 616 61.68 -21.04 -14.33
CA PHE A 616 62.31 -20.57 -15.55
C PHE A 616 62.83 -19.16 -15.37
N ARG A 617 64.01 -18.87 -15.91
CA ARG A 617 64.54 -17.51 -15.95
C ARG A 617 64.15 -16.85 -17.27
N VAL A 618 63.50 -15.69 -17.21
CA VAL A 618 63.10 -14.94 -18.41
C VAL A 618 64.33 -14.32 -19.06
N ALA A 619 64.67 -14.74 -20.28
CA ALA A 619 65.81 -14.22 -21.04
C ALA A 619 65.44 -13.01 -21.91
N SER A 620 64.25 -13.05 -22.52
CA SER A 620 63.71 -11.97 -23.37
C SER A 620 62.18 -12.02 -23.40
N ILE A 621 61.55 -10.87 -23.66
CA ILE A 621 60.09 -10.75 -23.86
C ILE A 621 59.88 -10.06 -25.21
N GLU A 622 59.39 -10.80 -26.19
CA GLU A 622 59.06 -10.35 -27.54
C GLU A 622 57.53 -10.26 -27.67
N ILE A 623 57.02 -9.22 -28.35
CA ILE A 623 55.59 -9.04 -28.61
C ILE A 623 55.39 -8.99 -30.12
N GLU A 624 54.44 -9.77 -30.62
CA GLU A 624 54.10 -9.88 -32.04
C GLU A 624 52.58 -9.73 -32.24
N GLY A 625 52.16 -9.15 -33.36
CA GLY A 625 50.73 -8.99 -33.71
C GLY A 625 50.11 -7.65 -33.29
N ASN A 626 50.86 -6.79 -32.61
CA ASN A 626 50.45 -5.41 -32.36
C ASN A 626 50.49 -4.59 -33.67
N THR A 627 49.47 -3.74 -33.91
CA THR A 627 49.29 -2.99 -35.16
C THR A 627 49.13 -1.49 -34.94
N VAL A 628 48.33 -1.07 -33.95
CA VAL A 628 48.07 0.32 -33.60
C VAL A 628 48.86 0.74 -32.36
N MET A 629 49.03 -0.18 -31.39
CA MET A 629 49.76 0.11 -30.16
C MET A 629 51.27 -0.18 -30.32
N PRO A 630 52.16 0.75 -29.91
CA PRO A 630 53.60 0.49 -29.91
C PRO A 630 53.98 -0.63 -28.94
N THR A 631 54.92 -1.49 -29.35
CA THR A 631 55.42 -2.61 -28.53
C THR A 631 55.90 -2.16 -27.15
N GLN A 632 56.52 -0.98 -27.05
CA GLN A 632 56.97 -0.44 -25.76
C GLN A 632 55.82 -0.17 -24.78
N ILE A 633 54.63 0.20 -25.28
CA ILE A 633 53.45 0.48 -24.42
C ILE A 633 52.94 -0.82 -23.82
N ILE A 634 52.86 -1.88 -24.63
CA ILE A 634 52.42 -3.20 -24.15
C ILE A 634 53.46 -3.79 -23.18
N GLN A 635 54.77 -3.65 -23.48
CA GLN A 635 55.84 -4.09 -22.59
C GLN A 635 55.85 -3.39 -21.22
N GLN A 636 55.46 -2.11 -21.15
CA GLN A 636 55.35 -1.39 -19.87
C GLN A 636 54.22 -1.90 -18.97
N GLN A 637 53.21 -2.55 -19.56
CA GLN A 637 52.06 -3.09 -18.83
C GLN A 637 52.26 -4.55 -18.40
N ILE A 638 53.36 -5.19 -18.82
CA ILE A 638 53.69 -6.55 -18.42
C ILE A 638 54.49 -6.49 -17.10
N PRO A 639 54.01 -7.15 -16.02
CA PRO A 639 54.63 -7.08 -14.70
C PRO A 639 55.98 -7.83 -14.59
N ILE A 640 56.32 -8.68 -15.56
CA ILE A 640 57.58 -9.44 -15.61
C ILE A 640 58.63 -8.76 -16.50
N ARG A 641 59.91 -8.85 -16.10
CA ARG A 641 61.05 -8.28 -16.81
C ARG A 641 62.08 -9.36 -17.18
N PRO A 642 62.90 -9.14 -18.22
CA PRO A 642 64.05 -10.00 -18.47
C PRO A 642 64.97 -10.07 -17.25
N GLY A 643 65.27 -11.29 -16.80
CA GLY A 643 66.03 -11.59 -15.60
C GLY A 643 65.20 -12.19 -14.46
N ASP A 644 63.88 -12.00 -14.49
CA ASP A 644 62.97 -12.53 -13.46
C ASP A 644 62.89 -14.07 -13.53
N VAL A 645 62.74 -14.71 -12.37
CA VAL A 645 62.51 -16.15 -12.27
C VAL A 645 61.01 -16.36 -12.06
N ILE A 646 60.40 -17.11 -12.97
CA ILE A 646 58.95 -17.32 -13.01
C ILE A 646 58.57 -18.80 -13.10
N THR A 647 57.39 -19.14 -12.61
CA THR A 647 56.81 -20.50 -12.73
C THR A 647 55.86 -20.61 -13.93
N SER A 648 55.52 -21.84 -14.34
CA SER A 648 54.48 -22.06 -15.35
C SER A 648 53.14 -21.44 -14.96
N THR A 649 52.82 -21.45 -13.67
CA THR A 649 51.58 -20.90 -13.11
C THR A 649 51.53 -19.38 -13.23
N GLN A 650 52.63 -18.70 -12.91
CA GLN A 650 52.80 -17.25 -13.12
C GLN A 650 52.63 -16.86 -14.59
N LEU A 651 53.10 -17.72 -15.48
CA LEU A 651 53.02 -17.52 -16.93
C LEU A 651 51.58 -17.63 -17.47
N SER A 652 50.84 -18.64 -17.00
CA SER A 652 49.43 -18.83 -17.35
C SER A 652 48.54 -17.71 -16.80
N TRP A 653 48.79 -17.24 -15.58
CA TRP A 653 48.09 -16.10 -15.00
C TRP A 653 48.31 -14.82 -15.80
N LEU A 654 49.57 -14.53 -16.18
CA LEU A 654 49.89 -13.36 -17.00
C LEU A 654 49.12 -13.36 -18.33
N LEU A 655 48.96 -14.55 -18.93
CA LEU A 655 48.19 -14.70 -20.15
C LEU A 655 46.70 -14.46 -19.92
N ALA A 656 46.13 -14.97 -18.82
CA ALA A 656 44.74 -14.72 -18.46
C ALA A 656 44.48 -13.22 -18.25
N GLU A 657 45.41 -12.54 -17.60
CA GLU A 657 45.30 -11.12 -17.30
C GLU A 657 45.40 -10.23 -18.53
N LEU A 658 46.32 -10.54 -19.45
CA LEU A 658 46.40 -9.84 -20.74
C LEU A 658 45.13 -10.06 -21.60
N ARG A 659 44.44 -11.21 -21.47
CA ARG A 659 43.14 -11.46 -22.13
C ARG A 659 42.01 -10.64 -21.53
N ASN A 660 42.10 -10.26 -20.26
CA ASN A 660 41.05 -9.50 -19.56
C ASN A 660 41.07 -8.00 -19.89
N GLN A 661 42.05 -7.52 -20.64
CA GLN A 661 42.12 -6.11 -21.06
C GLN A 661 41.30 -5.87 -22.33
N ASP A 662 40.43 -4.85 -22.32
CA ASP A 662 39.57 -4.44 -23.47
C ASP A 662 40.34 -4.14 -24.77
N ARG A 663 41.66 -3.99 -24.71
CA ARG A 663 42.52 -3.62 -25.84
C ARG A 663 42.96 -4.83 -26.68
N PHE A 664 42.70 -6.06 -26.23
CA PHE A 664 43.09 -7.28 -26.94
C PHE A 664 41.89 -8.19 -27.15
N GLN A 665 41.73 -8.73 -28.36
CA GLN A 665 40.73 -9.77 -28.67
C GLN A 665 41.22 -11.18 -28.34
N ASP A 666 42.52 -11.43 -28.55
CA ASP A 666 43.16 -12.72 -28.28
C ASP A 666 44.62 -12.47 -27.90
N THR A 667 45.13 -13.22 -26.92
CA THR A 667 46.55 -13.20 -26.56
C THR A 667 47.04 -14.62 -26.37
N ARG A 668 48.19 -14.95 -26.96
CA ARG A 668 48.83 -16.26 -26.91
C ARG A 668 50.29 -16.12 -26.48
N LEU A 669 50.82 -17.16 -25.87
CA LEU A 669 52.20 -17.18 -25.42
C LEU A 669 52.93 -18.40 -25.97
N GLU A 670 54.07 -18.16 -26.59
CA GLU A 670 55.01 -19.18 -27.06
C GLU A 670 56.32 -19.03 -26.29
N THR A 671 56.89 -20.14 -25.80
CA THR A 671 58.18 -20.13 -25.10
C THR A 671 59.26 -20.71 -26.00
N LYS A 672 60.42 -20.05 -26.08
CA LYS A 672 61.61 -20.53 -26.80
C LYS A 672 62.71 -20.82 -25.79
N GLN A 673 63.25 -22.04 -25.76
CA GLN A 673 64.39 -22.33 -24.89
C GLN A 673 65.66 -21.64 -25.40
N VAL A 674 66.38 -20.97 -24.48
CA VAL A 674 67.66 -20.33 -24.79
C VAL A 674 68.78 -21.30 -24.37
N PRO A 675 69.70 -21.69 -25.27
CA PRO A 675 70.79 -22.59 -24.92
C PRO A 675 71.68 -21.98 -23.82
N THR A 676 71.77 -22.64 -22.68
CA THR A 676 72.73 -22.29 -21.61
C THR A 676 74.07 -22.97 -21.89
N ASP A 677 75.06 -22.20 -22.34
CA ASP A 677 76.44 -22.67 -22.47
C ASP A 677 77.05 -22.92 -21.08
N GLY A 678 77.03 -24.18 -20.65
CA GLY A 678 78.10 -24.79 -19.82
C GLY A 678 78.31 -24.28 -18.39
N VAL A 679 77.27 -24.14 -17.57
CA VAL A 679 77.43 -24.06 -16.10
C VAL A 679 76.55 -25.13 -15.44
N GLU A 680 77.20 -26.23 -15.02
CA GLU A 680 76.61 -27.21 -14.10
C GLU A 680 76.49 -26.58 -12.71
N GLY A 681 75.26 -26.58 -12.16
CA GLY A 681 74.98 -26.29 -10.74
C GLY A 681 74.04 -25.10 -10.51
N GLU A 682 72.80 -25.43 -10.11
CA GLU A 682 71.86 -24.59 -9.34
C GLU A 682 71.07 -23.44 -10.01
N LEU A 683 71.10 -23.23 -11.34
CA LEU A 683 70.28 -22.19 -11.99
C LEU A 683 69.09 -22.75 -12.82
N PRO A 684 67.88 -22.18 -12.72
CA PRO A 684 66.71 -22.56 -13.53
C PRO A 684 66.89 -22.28 -15.04
N ALA A 685 66.24 -23.07 -15.91
CA ALA A 685 66.39 -23.00 -17.36
C ALA A 685 65.95 -21.63 -17.94
N ALA A 686 66.75 -21.07 -18.86
CA ALA A 686 66.47 -19.77 -19.47
C ALA A 686 65.48 -19.89 -20.65
N ILE A 687 64.39 -19.13 -20.62
CA ILE A 687 63.36 -19.11 -21.67
C ILE A 687 63.14 -17.70 -22.23
N GLY A 688 62.98 -17.58 -23.54
CA GLY A 688 62.44 -16.40 -24.20
C GLY A 688 60.92 -16.51 -24.32
N LEU A 689 60.21 -15.44 -24.00
CA LEU A 689 58.75 -15.34 -24.05
C LEU A 689 58.33 -14.59 -25.32
N LEU A 690 57.55 -15.22 -26.20
CA LEU A 690 56.93 -14.58 -27.36
C LEU A 690 55.42 -14.46 -27.12
N ILE A 691 54.96 -13.24 -26.85
CA ILE A 691 53.54 -12.93 -26.62
C ILE A 691 52.94 -12.47 -27.96
N LYS A 692 52.05 -13.28 -28.52
CA LYS A 692 51.28 -12.93 -29.73
C LYS A 692 49.96 -12.31 -29.32
N VAL A 693 49.73 -11.06 -29.70
CA VAL A 693 48.50 -10.31 -29.39
C VAL A 693 47.70 -10.04 -30.66
N THR A 694 46.38 -10.09 -30.55
CA THR A 694 45.44 -9.57 -31.55
C THR A 694 44.77 -8.35 -30.94
N GLU A 695 45.08 -7.15 -31.44
CA GLU A 695 44.50 -5.91 -30.91
C GLU A 695 43.00 -5.82 -31.21
N ALA A 696 42.22 -5.38 -30.21
CA ALA A 696 40.85 -4.94 -30.41
C ALA A 696 40.83 -3.60 -31.19
N PRO A 697 39.68 -3.20 -31.76
CA PRO A 697 39.53 -1.88 -32.34
C PRO A 697 39.87 -0.80 -31.31
N THR A 698 41.04 -0.19 -31.45
CA THR A 698 41.57 0.82 -30.53
C THR A 698 41.82 2.13 -31.25
N ILE A 699 41.62 3.23 -30.53
CA ILE A 699 41.93 4.58 -31.00
C ILE A 699 42.91 5.25 -30.06
N PHE A 700 43.78 6.10 -30.61
CA PHE A 700 44.66 6.94 -29.81
C PHE A 700 43.99 8.31 -29.59
N ALA A 701 43.60 8.60 -28.34
CA ALA A 701 43.07 9.90 -27.95
C ALA A 701 44.10 10.65 -27.10
N ARG A 702 44.72 11.69 -27.67
CA ARG A 702 45.65 12.59 -26.98
C ARG A 702 44.94 13.50 -25.99
N GLU A 703 43.73 13.94 -26.34
CA GLU A 703 42.91 14.83 -25.51
C GLU A 703 41.45 14.32 -25.49
N ILE A 704 40.80 14.40 -24.32
CA ILE A 704 39.37 14.10 -24.16
C ILE A 704 38.64 15.38 -23.75
N LYS A 705 37.60 15.76 -24.49
CA LYS A 705 36.74 16.94 -24.23
C LYS A 705 35.32 16.52 -23.89
N ILE A 706 34.65 17.31 -23.07
CA ILE A 706 33.22 17.17 -22.76
C ILE A 706 32.54 18.51 -23.07
N LYS A 707 31.42 18.48 -23.80
CA LYS A 707 30.62 19.64 -24.17
C LYS A 707 29.16 19.45 -23.74
N GLY A 708 28.47 20.56 -23.46
CA GLY A 708 27.02 20.56 -23.20
C GLY A 708 26.60 20.21 -21.76
N ASN A 709 27.56 19.94 -20.89
CA ASN A 709 27.36 19.75 -19.44
C ASN A 709 27.08 21.11 -18.74
N ARG A 710 25.82 21.56 -18.76
CA ARG A 710 25.40 22.80 -18.07
C ARG A 710 25.11 22.54 -16.59
N SER A 711 24.62 21.36 -16.26
CA SER A 711 24.13 20.98 -14.93
C SER A 711 25.21 20.33 -14.06
N PHE A 712 26.23 19.70 -14.66
CA PHE A 712 27.32 19.04 -13.94
C PHE A 712 28.70 19.51 -14.41
N PRO A 713 29.64 19.86 -13.51
CA PRO A 713 30.98 20.28 -13.92
C PRO A 713 31.80 19.17 -14.59
N MET A 714 32.54 19.54 -15.63
CA MET A 714 33.32 18.61 -16.48
C MET A 714 34.30 17.74 -15.67
N ALA A 715 34.95 18.32 -14.66
CA ALA A 715 35.92 17.61 -13.82
C ALA A 715 35.29 16.40 -13.11
N PHE A 716 34.01 16.50 -12.70
CA PHE A 716 33.29 15.40 -12.06
C PHE A 716 33.03 14.24 -13.03
N ILE A 717 32.51 14.55 -14.22
CA ILE A 717 32.21 13.55 -15.26
C ILE A 717 33.50 12.82 -15.67
N ARG A 718 34.60 13.56 -15.84
CA ARG A 718 35.90 12.98 -16.20
C ARG A 718 36.44 12.03 -15.13
N ARG A 719 36.30 12.39 -13.85
CA ARG A 719 36.79 11.58 -12.73
C ARG A 719 35.96 10.32 -12.52
N TRP A 720 34.64 10.44 -12.47
CA TRP A 720 33.76 9.30 -12.17
C TRP A 720 33.77 8.21 -13.24
N PHE A 721 33.91 8.57 -14.52
CA PHE A 721 33.91 7.58 -15.62
C PHE A 721 35.31 7.26 -16.17
N ASP A 722 36.36 7.56 -15.39
CA ASP A 722 37.77 7.33 -15.72
C ASP A 722 38.17 7.74 -17.14
N LEU A 723 37.87 8.98 -17.54
CA LEU A 723 38.18 9.46 -18.89
C LEU A 723 39.66 9.89 -18.99
N LYS A 724 40.53 8.90 -19.22
CA LYS A 724 41.99 9.06 -19.43
C LYS A 724 42.39 9.04 -20.90
N SER A 725 43.31 9.91 -21.29
CA SER A 725 43.93 9.93 -22.63
C SER A 725 44.84 8.72 -22.83
N GLY A 726 44.89 8.18 -24.05
CA GLY A 726 45.71 7.02 -24.39
C GLY A 726 45.10 6.18 -25.50
N TYR A 727 45.51 4.91 -25.57
CA TYR A 727 44.87 3.92 -26.44
C TYR A 727 43.59 3.42 -25.78
N LEU A 728 42.45 3.66 -26.41
CA LEU A 728 41.13 3.33 -25.88
C LEU A 728 40.44 2.34 -26.82
N ALA A 729 39.89 1.26 -26.28
CA ALA A 729 39.03 0.36 -27.04
C ALA A 729 37.73 1.08 -27.44
N VAL A 730 37.25 0.86 -28.67
CA VAL A 730 36.01 1.47 -29.17
C VAL A 730 34.81 1.08 -28.30
N ASP A 731 34.75 -0.18 -27.86
CA ASP A 731 33.69 -0.66 -26.97
C ASP A 731 33.73 0.02 -25.59
N GLY A 732 34.94 0.29 -25.08
CA GLY A 732 35.14 1.05 -23.84
C GLY A 732 34.68 2.52 -23.95
N ILE A 733 34.79 3.14 -25.13
CA ILE A 733 34.30 4.51 -25.37
C ILE A 733 32.77 4.53 -25.42
N TRP A 734 32.17 3.55 -26.10
CA TRP A 734 30.72 3.40 -26.15
C TRP A 734 30.15 3.12 -24.75
N LEU A 735 30.80 2.25 -23.97
CA LEU A 735 30.48 1.98 -22.57
C LEU A 735 30.45 3.29 -21.76
N LYS A 736 31.52 4.09 -21.85
CA LYS A 736 31.63 5.39 -21.18
C LYS A 736 30.53 6.36 -21.63
N GLN A 737 30.15 6.37 -22.91
CA GLN A 737 29.03 7.17 -23.40
C GLN A 737 27.70 6.79 -22.70
N GLN A 738 27.40 5.49 -22.61
CA GLN A 738 26.17 5.00 -21.99
C GLN A 738 26.14 5.28 -20.49
N LEU A 739 27.24 5.02 -19.78
CA LEU A 739 27.34 5.32 -18.34
C LEU A 739 27.09 6.81 -18.04
N ILE A 740 27.59 7.71 -18.88
CA ILE A 740 27.29 9.15 -18.75
C ILE A 740 25.80 9.41 -19.03
N ALA A 741 25.20 8.80 -20.06
CA ALA A 741 23.78 9.00 -20.37
C ALA A 741 22.85 8.52 -19.23
N ASP A 742 23.12 7.32 -18.70
CA ASP A 742 22.39 6.72 -17.58
C ASP A 742 22.52 7.56 -16.31
N PHE A 743 23.69 8.14 -16.07
CA PHE A 743 23.88 9.08 -14.95
C PHE A 743 22.93 10.28 -15.02
N TYR A 744 22.76 10.90 -16.20
CA TYR A 744 21.80 12.00 -16.35
C TYR A 744 20.35 11.51 -16.20
N LEU A 745 20.01 10.37 -16.77
CA LEU A 745 18.67 9.77 -16.65
C LEU A 745 18.31 9.51 -15.18
N ASN A 746 19.22 8.89 -14.42
CA ASN A 746 19.07 8.60 -12.98
C ASN A 746 18.93 9.87 -12.13
N ARG A 747 19.47 11.01 -12.59
CA ARG A 747 19.30 12.33 -11.94
C ARG A 747 18.03 13.07 -12.38
N GLY A 748 17.15 12.39 -13.12
CA GLY A 748 15.85 12.90 -13.54
C GLY A 748 15.87 13.72 -14.83
N TYR A 749 16.98 13.70 -15.58
CA TYR A 749 17.06 14.33 -16.91
C TYR A 749 16.53 13.35 -17.97
N GLU A 750 15.21 13.20 -18.01
CA GLU A 750 14.50 12.21 -18.84
C GLU A 750 14.72 12.36 -20.36
N PHE A 751 15.22 13.52 -20.79
CA PHE A 751 15.52 13.80 -22.19
C PHE A 751 17.01 13.87 -22.48
N ALA A 752 17.88 13.51 -21.53
CA ALA A 752 19.30 13.57 -21.73
C ALA A 752 19.80 12.54 -22.75
N THR A 753 20.75 12.93 -23.59
CA THR A 753 21.42 12.05 -24.55
C THR A 753 22.89 12.40 -24.62
N VAL A 754 23.75 11.39 -24.79
CA VAL A 754 25.20 11.57 -24.91
C VAL A 754 25.67 10.94 -26.22
N THR A 755 26.49 11.68 -26.96
CA THR A 755 27.16 11.19 -28.17
C THR A 755 28.67 11.40 -28.05
N TYR A 756 29.47 10.65 -28.81
CA TYR A 756 30.90 10.94 -28.97
C TYR A 756 31.27 11.18 -30.43
N GLU A 757 32.26 12.05 -30.63
CA GLU A 757 32.91 12.28 -31.93
C GLU A 757 34.43 12.23 -31.76
N ILE A 758 35.12 11.74 -32.78
CA ILE A 758 36.59 11.70 -32.82
C ILE A 758 37.04 12.57 -33.98
N VAL A 759 37.81 13.62 -33.67
CA VAL A 759 38.36 14.54 -34.68
C VAL A 759 39.87 14.65 -34.47
N GLY A 760 40.65 14.01 -35.34
CA GLY A 760 42.09 13.82 -35.15
C GLY A 760 42.37 12.98 -33.90
N ASP A 761 43.29 13.44 -33.04
CA ASP A 761 43.62 12.76 -31.77
C ASP A 761 42.73 13.25 -30.60
N VAL A 762 41.59 13.90 -30.86
CA VAL A 762 40.70 14.47 -29.83
C VAL A 762 39.36 13.74 -29.80
N LEU A 763 39.05 13.08 -28.68
CA LEU A 763 37.75 12.46 -28.41
C LEU A 763 36.85 13.47 -27.69
N THR A 764 35.69 13.79 -28.26
CA THR A 764 34.73 14.73 -27.65
C THR A 764 33.42 14.03 -27.32
N PHE A 765 33.04 14.02 -26.04
CA PHE A 765 31.69 13.66 -25.60
C PHE A 765 30.78 14.90 -25.62
N THR A 766 29.65 14.81 -26.31
CA THR A 766 28.63 15.88 -26.36
C THR A 766 27.40 15.43 -25.61
N ILE A 767 27.05 16.17 -24.55
CA ILE A 767 25.92 15.91 -23.67
C ILE A 767 24.81 16.91 -24.02
N ASN A 768 23.65 16.40 -24.41
CA ASN A 768 22.42 17.19 -24.49
C ASN A 768 21.56 16.83 -23.29
N GLU A 769 21.44 17.73 -22.32
CA GLU A 769 20.69 17.50 -21.08
C GLU A 769 19.16 17.53 -21.28
N GLY A 770 18.70 17.99 -22.44
CA GLY A 770 17.30 18.02 -22.85
C GLY A 770 16.53 19.25 -22.38
N THR A 771 15.88 19.95 -23.32
CA THR A 771 14.99 21.08 -23.05
C THR A 771 13.55 20.73 -23.42
N LEU A 772 12.57 21.31 -22.72
CA LEU A 772 11.16 21.20 -23.11
C LEU A 772 10.88 22.09 -24.33
N HIS A 773 10.18 21.54 -25.32
CA HIS A 773 9.79 22.24 -26.54
C HIS A 773 8.33 22.70 -26.50
N GLU A 774 7.43 21.94 -25.85
CA GLU A 774 6.00 22.25 -25.81
C GLU A 774 5.38 21.86 -24.46
N VAL A 775 4.38 22.64 -24.02
CA VAL A 775 3.46 22.26 -22.93
C VAL A 775 2.03 22.21 -23.46
N ARG A 776 1.36 21.08 -23.23
CA ARG A 776 -0.01 20.78 -23.63
C ARG A 776 -0.89 20.61 -22.39
N PHE A 777 -2.06 21.23 -22.42
CA PHE A 777 -3.07 21.10 -21.36
C PHE A 777 -4.28 20.32 -21.88
N ILE A 778 -4.84 19.46 -21.02
CA ILE A 778 -6.03 18.66 -21.32
C ILE A 778 -7.07 18.92 -20.21
N GLY A 779 -8.35 19.02 -20.59
CA GLY A 779 -9.47 19.20 -19.65
C GLY A 779 -9.81 20.67 -19.33
N ASN A 780 -9.06 21.62 -19.89
CA ASN A 780 -9.33 23.05 -19.77
C ASN A 780 -10.37 23.51 -20.81
N ASN A 781 -11.63 23.65 -20.39
CA ASN A 781 -12.72 24.13 -21.22
C ASN A 781 -13.05 25.61 -20.98
N ARG A 782 -12.74 26.13 -19.79
CA ARG A 782 -13.04 27.50 -19.34
C ARG A 782 -11.79 28.25 -18.91
N ILE A 783 -10.78 27.54 -18.38
CA ILE A 783 -9.49 28.15 -18.03
C ILE A 783 -8.66 28.29 -19.32
N SER A 784 -8.20 29.50 -19.62
CA SER A 784 -7.48 29.77 -20.87
C SER A 784 -6.08 29.16 -20.84
N ARG A 785 -5.55 28.77 -22.00
CA ARG A 785 -4.18 28.24 -22.11
C ARG A 785 -3.13 29.22 -21.60
N GLU A 786 -3.31 30.52 -21.83
CA GLU A 786 -2.39 31.58 -21.39
C GLU A 786 -2.32 31.66 -19.86
N GLU A 787 -3.45 31.54 -19.17
CA GLU A 787 -3.52 31.54 -17.72
C GLU A 787 -2.81 30.30 -17.13
N LEU A 788 -2.98 29.14 -17.77
CA LEU A 788 -2.31 27.89 -17.38
C LEU A 788 -0.79 27.96 -17.58
N LEU A 789 -0.33 28.51 -18.71
CA LEU A 789 1.09 28.72 -18.98
C LEU A 789 1.72 29.71 -17.99
N THR A 790 1.02 30.81 -17.69
CA THR A 790 1.46 31.81 -16.70
C THR A 790 1.57 31.18 -15.31
N ALA A 791 0.61 30.33 -14.95
CA ALA A 791 0.62 29.64 -13.67
C ALA A 791 1.74 28.57 -13.56
N LEU A 792 2.04 27.89 -14.67
CA LEU A 792 3.11 26.90 -14.74
C LEU A 792 4.51 27.53 -14.74
N ASN A 793 4.68 28.67 -15.42
CA ASN A 793 5.89 29.49 -15.42
C ASN A 793 7.17 28.69 -15.77
N ILE A 794 7.17 28.02 -16.92
CA ILE A 794 8.33 27.27 -17.45
C ILE A 794 8.70 27.80 -18.84
N GLU A 795 9.99 28.01 -19.11
CA GLU A 795 10.46 28.52 -20.40
C GLU A 795 10.71 27.35 -21.37
N THR A 796 9.99 27.32 -22.49
CA THR A 796 10.15 26.31 -23.55
C THR A 796 11.11 26.79 -24.63
N ALA A 797 11.89 25.88 -25.23
CA ALA A 797 12.71 26.18 -26.39
C ALA A 797 11.82 26.46 -27.60
N ASP A 798 11.89 27.69 -28.13
CA ASP A 798 11.10 28.14 -29.27
C ASP A 798 11.65 27.56 -30.58
N THR A 799 10.77 27.11 -31.49
CA THR A 799 11.18 26.45 -32.74
C THR A 799 11.37 27.39 -33.93
N ASP A 800 10.93 28.66 -33.85
CA ASP A 800 10.78 29.49 -35.07
C ASP A 800 11.58 30.80 -35.15
N GLU A 801 12.41 31.19 -34.16
CA GLU A 801 13.31 32.34 -34.35
C GLU A 801 14.71 32.15 -33.73
N LYS A 802 15.69 32.77 -34.39
CA LYS A 802 17.15 32.79 -34.16
C LYS A 802 17.68 32.25 -32.81
N PRO A 803 18.80 31.48 -32.84
CA PRO A 803 19.35 30.79 -31.67
C PRO A 803 20.01 31.76 -30.69
N ASN A 804 19.22 32.44 -29.85
CA ASN A 804 19.68 32.86 -28.53
C ASN A 804 19.30 31.75 -27.54
N SER A 805 19.98 30.61 -27.70
CA SER A 805 19.78 29.33 -26.98
C SER A 805 20.29 29.35 -25.53
N LEU A 806 20.33 30.50 -24.87
CA LEU A 806 20.88 30.63 -23.50
C LEU A 806 19.83 30.58 -22.39
N ASN A 807 18.55 30.84 -22.69
CA ASN A 807 17.51 31.00 -21.67
C ASN A 807 16.56 29.81 -21.51
N SER A 808 16.56 28.81 -22.41
CA SER A 808 15.69 27.65 -22.23
C SER A 808 16.08 26.83 -21.00
N ASP A 809 15.08 26.51 -20.19
CA ASP A 809 15.24 25.68 -19.00
C ASP A 809 15.63 24.25 -19.42
N VAL A 810 16.71 23.74 -18.82
CA VAL A 810 17.04 22.32 -18.89
C VAL A 810 15.99 21.57 -18.10
N TYR A 811 15.30 20.62 -18.74
CA TYR A 811 14.24 19.88 -18.10
C TYR A 811 14.78 18.72 -17.28
N HIS A 812 14.38 18.69 -16.01
CA HIS A 812 14.52 17.52 -15.15
C HIS A 812 13.26 17.33 -14.31
N ARG A 813 12.98 16.10 -13.89
CA ARG A 813 11.70 15.72 -13.25
C ARG A 813 11.35 16.57 -12.02
N SER A 814 12.35 16.93 -11.19
CA SER A 814 12.14 17.76 -10.00
C SER A 814 11.77 19.21 -10.34
N LEU A 815 12.25 19.78 -11.46
CA LEU A 815 11.79 21.07 -11.97
C LEU A 815 10.32 20.98 -12.37
N GLY A 816 9.95 19.97 -13.17
CA GLY A 816 8.56 19.74 -13.59
C GLY A 816 7.59 19.65 -12.41
N GLN A 817 7.94 18.85 -11.40
CA GLN A 817 7.15 18.70 -10.17
C GLN A 817 7.01 20.02 -9.40
N SER A 818 8.11 20.79 -9.27
CA SER A 818 8.09 22.09 -8.60
C SER A 818 7.16 23.08 -9.30
N LYS A 819 7.21 23.15 -10.64
CA LYS A 819 6.36 24.01 -11.45
C LYS A 819 4.88 23.62 -11.39
N ILE A 820 4.55 22.32 -11.40
CA ILE A 820 3.18 21.82 -11.21
C ILE A 820 2.63 22.20 -9.83
N ASN A 821 3.44 22.09 -8.77
CA ASN A 821 3.03 22.48 -7.43
C ASN A 821 2.80 23.99 -7.32
N GLN A 822 3.63 24.81 -7.98
CA GLN A 822 3.40 26.25 -8.09
C GLN A 822 2.09 26.55 -8.82
N MET A 823 1.87 25.94 -9.99
CA MET A 823 0.67 26.09 -10.79
C MET A 823 -0.60 25.76 -9.98
N ARG A 824 -0.60 24.62 -9.28
CA ARG A 824 -1.71 24.20 -8.41
C ARG A 824 -2.02 25.28 -7.36
N ARG A 825 -1.01 25.79 -6.65
CA ARG A 825 -1.21 26.83 -5.63
C ARG A 825 -1.78 28.12 -6.21
N GLN A 826 -1.26 28.57 -7.36
CA GLN A 826 -1.72 29.80 -8.00
C GLN A 826 -3.16 29.67 -8.52
N LEU A 827 -3.50 28.56 -9.18
CA LEU A 827 -4.85 28.32 -9.70
C LEU A 827 -5.87 28.13 -8.58
N SER A 828 -5.53 27.38 -7.52
CA SER A 828 -6.42 27.23 -6.35
C SER A 828 -6.72 28.54 -5.64
N ALA A 829 -5.78 29.50 -5.65
CA ALA A 829 -5.96 30.79 -4.99
C ALA A 829 -6.73 31.80 -5.85
N ASN A 830 -6.56 31.74 -7.18
CA ASN A 830 -6.95 32.83 -8.07
C ASN A 830 -8.02 32.44 -9.12
N ASN A 831 -8.33 31.15 -9.28
CA ASN A 831 -9.25 30.67 -10.31
C ASN A 831 -10.38 29.79 -9.71
N GLU A 832 -11.62 30.30 -9.74
CA GLU A 832 -12.80 29.63 -9.16
C GLU A 832 -13.34 28.45 -9.99
N ASP A 833 -12.89 28.32 -11.25
CA ASP A 833 -13.24 27.24 -12.15
C ASP A 833 -12.29 26.05 -12.02
N PHE A 834 -11.10 26.24 -11.42
CA PHE A 834 -10.14 25.19 -11.14
C PHE A 834 -10.63 24.26 -10.02
N LYS A 835 -10.54 22.94 -10.24
CA LYS A 835 -10.79 21.92 -9.22
C LYS A 835 -9.49 21.26 -8.78
N SER A 836 -8.73 20.70 -9.71
CA SER A 836 -7.50 19.98 -9.42
C SER A 836 -6.66 19.76 -10.68
N ILE A 837 -5.40 19.34 -10.52
CA ILE A 837 -4.59 18.73 -11.59
C ILE A 837 -4.70 17.21 -11.38
N GLN A 838 -5.22 16.47 -12.35
CA GLN A 838 -5.43 15.03 -12.26
C GLN A 838 -4.13 14.25 -12.43
N ASN A 839 -3.37 14.57 -13.48
CA ASN A 839 -2.12 13.91 -13.79
C ASN A 839 -1.19 14.82 -14.62
N TRP A 840 0.09 14.48 -14.70
CA TRP A 840 1.04 15.10 -15.63
C TRP A 840 2.11 14.09 -16.06
N ARG A 841 2.61 14.24 -17.29
CA ARG A 841 3.67 13.38 -17.85
C ARG A 841 4.51 14.14 -18.86
N VAL A 842 5.65 13.58 -19.25
CA VAL A 842 6.48 14.08 -20.34
C VAL A 842 6.78 12.96 -21.34
N GLN A 843 6.89 13.31 -22.63
CA GLN A 843 7.14 12.36 -23.70
C GLN A 843 7.77 13.03 -24.92
N ARG A 844 8.39 12.24 -25.81
CA ARG A 844 8.87 12.71 -27.12
C ARG A 844 7.81 12.46 -28.19
N GLU A 845 7.35 13.51 -28.87
CA GLU A 845 6.46 13.39 -30.03
C GLU A 845 7.08 14.15 -31.22
N GLY A 846 7.26 13.48 -32.36
CA GLY A 846 7.73 14.14 -33.59
C GLY A 846 9.09 14.85 -33.48
N GLY A 847 10.00 14.35 -32.64
CA GLY A 847 11.31 14.97 -32.38
C GLY A 847 11.29 16.13 -31.37
N LYS A 848 10.12 16.44 -30.77
CA LYS A 848 9.97 17.46 -29.72
C LYS A 848 9.76 16.80 -28.36
N ASN A 849 10.37 17.39 -27.33
CA ASN A 849 10.11 17.03 -25.92
C ASN A 849 8.88 17.80 -25.41
N ILE A 850 7.80 17.09 -25.02
CA ILE A 850 6.51 17.69 -24.67
C ILE A 850 6.12 17.33 -23.24
N MET A 851 5.57 18.31 -22.49
CA MET A 851 4.91 18.11 -21.20
C MET A 851 3.39 18.15 -21.36
N ILE A 852 2.68 17.16 -20.81
CA ILE A 852 1.22 17.08 -20.83
C ILE A 852 0.68 17.22 -19.41
N VAL A 853 -0.24 18.16 -19.19
CA VAL A 853 -0.86 18.43 -17.88
C VAL A 853 -2.37 18.31 -17.99
N GLU A 854 -2.96 17.41 -17.19
CA GLU A 854 -4.40 17.12 -17.17
C GLU A 854 -5.07 17.86 -16.02
N ILE A 855 -6.07 18.70 -16.33
CA ILE A 855 -6.73 19.60 -15.39
C ILE A 855 -8.21 19.28 -15.29
N GLU A 856 -8.74 19.36 -14.07
CA GLU A 856 -10.17 19.23 -13.80
C GLU A 856 -10.79 20.57 -13.41
N GLU A 857 -12.00 20.80 -13.93
CA GLU A 857 -12.76 22.03 -13.78
C GLU A 857 -14.07 21.82 -12.97
N GLN A 858 -14.53 22.85 -12.25
CA GLN A 858 -15.76 22.81 -11.43
C GLN A 858 -17.06 22.73 -12.27
N PRO A 859 -18.12 22.01 -11.85
CA PRO A 859 -19.38 21.93 -12.61
C PRO A 859 -20.21 23.25 -12.60
N ARG A 860 -20.98 23.52 -13.67
CA ARG A 860 -21.78 24.76 -13.86
C ARG A 860 -22.93 24.94 -12.86
N ALA A 861 -23.52 23.86 -12.39
CA ALA A 861 -24.59 23.85 -11.40
C ALA A 861 -24.29 22.77 -10.37
N ASN A 862 -24.50 23.08 -9.10
CA ASN A 862 -24.39 22.10 -8.04
C ASN A 862 -25.78 21.76 -7.54
N THR A 863 -26.20 20.52 -7.74
CA THR A 863 -27.49 19.99 -7.31
C THR A 863 -27.30 19.22 -6.01
N SER A 864 -28.16 19.49 -5.03
CA SER A 864 -28.21 18.73 -3.78
C SER A 864 -29.66 18.34 -3.52
N GLY A 865 -29.93 17.04 -3.36
CA GLY A 865 -31.23 16.50 -3.03
C GLY A 865 -31.17 15.72 -1.73
N PHE A 866 -32.26 15.74 -0.96
CA PHE A 866 -32.40 14.97 0.27
C PHE A 866 -33.82 14.40 0.40
N PRO A 867 -33.97 13.13 0.83
CA PRO A 867 -35.28 12.56 1.13
C PRO A 867 -35.82 13.14 2.45
N ILE A 868 -37.14 13.22 2.56
CA ILE A 868 -37.85 13.57 3.80
C ILE A 868 -38.59 12.32 4.27
N LEU A 869 -38.16 11.77 5.41
CA LEU A 869 -38.80 10.64 6.08
C LEU A 869 -39.04 11.02 7.54
N GLN A 870 -40.30 11.18 7.94
CA GLN A 870 -40.67 11.56 9.29
C GLN A 870 -41.88 10.75 9.78
N PHE A 871 -42.10 10.77 11.08
CA PHE A 871 -43.29 10.19 11.69
C PHE A 871 -43.75 11.04 12.87
N ASN A 872 -45.04 11.36 12.94
CA ASN A 872 -45.64 12.03 14.11
C ASN A 872 -47.12 11.68 14.24
N ARG A 873 -47.74 12.03 15.38
CA ARG A 873 -49.15 11.65 15.67
C ARG A 873 -50.20 12.36 14.81
N VAL A 874 -49.84 13.45 14.15
CA VAL A 874 -50.75 14.23 13.30
C VAL A 874 -50.75 13.72 11.88
N HIS A 875 -49.59 13.41 11.31
CA HIS A 875 -49.44 13.03 9.90
C HIS A 875 -49.24 11.54 9.70
N GLY A 876 -48.92 10.78 10.76
CA GLY A 876 -48.43 9.42 10.65
C GLY A 876 -47.09 9.40 9.93
N LEU A 877 -46.90 8.46 9.00
CA LEU A 877 -45.74 8.44 8.11
C LEU A 877 -45.79 9.65 7.18
N VAL A 878 -44.67 10.37 7.09
CA VAL A 878 -44.47 11.49 6.16
C VAL A 878 -43.37 11.11 5.19
N LEU A 879 -43.67 11.16 3.89
CA LEU A 879 -42.69 10.99 2.81
C LEU A 879 -42.62 12.24 1.95
N GLY A 880 -41.42 12.61 1.55
CA GLY A 880 -41.19 13.74 0.66
C GLY A 880 -39.77 13.80 0.14
N ALA A 881 -39.48 14.85 -0.61
CA ALA A 881 -38.16 15.17 -1.10
C ALA A 881 -37.95 16.68 -1.08
N GLY A 882 -36.71 17.09 -0.87
CA GLY A 882 -36.29 18.48 -1.01
C GLY A 882 -34.94 18.57 -1.67
N GLY A 883 -34.62 19.75 -2.16
CA GLY A 883 -33.32 19.99 -2.77
C GLY A 883 -33.01 21.45 -2.99
N THR A 884 -31.76 21.70 -3.33
CA THR A 884 -31.28 23.01 -3.73
C THR A 884 -30.52 22.92 -5.04
N LEU A 885 -30.79 23.89 -5.90
CA LEU A 885 -30.09 24.12 -7.15
C LEU A 885 -29.30 25.41 -6.97
N ALA A 886 -27.98 25.30 -6.84
CA ALA A 886 -27.09 26.46 -6.85
C ALA A 886 -26.56 26.66 -8.26
N THR A 887 -26.88 27.80 -8.87
CA THR A 887 -26.44 28.15 -10.23
C THR A 887 -25.30 29.18 -10.16
N ARG A 888 -24.31 29.03 -11.05
CA ARG A 888 -23.24 30.01 -11.27
C ARG A 888 -23.47 30.77 -12.57
N LEU A 889 -24.72 31.19 -12.82
CA LEU A 889 -25.16 31.72 -14.11
C LEU A 889 -24.66 33.14 -14.42
N THR A 890 -24.05 33.84 -13.46
CA THR A 890 -23.64 35.24 -13.64
C THR A 890 -22.15 35.42 -13.35
N THR A 891 -21.50 36.26 -14.16
CA THR A 891 -20.07 36.64 -14.14
C THR A 891 -19.45 36.80 -12.75
N GLN A 892 -18.13 36.63 -12.61
CA GLN A 892 -17.29 36.69 -11.38
C GLN A 892 -17.60 37.80 -10.33
N ARG A 893 -18.44 38.80 -10.65
CA ARG A 893 -18.88 39.87 -9.73
C ARG A 893 -20.28 39.71 -9.15
N ALA A 894 -21.13 38.85 -9.71
CA ALA A 894 -22.50 38.63 -9.28
C ALA A 894 -22.58 37.26 -8.59
N GLY A 895 -22.68 37.25 -7.27
CA GLY A 895 -22.54 36.04 -6.45
C GLY A 895 -23.61 34.97 -6.69
N LYS A 896 -23.53 33.88 -5.91
CA LYS A 896 -24.28 32.64 -6.14
C LYS A 896 -25.79 32.83 -5.98
N GLU A 897 -26.56 32.25 -6.91
CA GLU A 897 -28.01 32.14 -6.84
C GLU A 897 -28.39 30.72 -6.39
N GLN A 898 -29.24 30.61 -5.37
CA GLN A 898 -29.70 29.35 -4.83
C GLN A 898 -31.22 29.29 -4.90
N LEU A 899 -31.72 28.36 -5.72
CA LEU A 899 -33.12 27.97 -5.74
C LEU A 899 -33.29 26.76 -4.82
N PHE A 900 -34.38 26.73 -4.06
CA PHE A 900 -34.66 25.60 -3.19
C PHE A 900 -36.15 25.27 -3.13
N GLY A 901 -36.44 23.98 -2.95
CA GLY A 901 -37.81 23.47 -2.99
C GLY A 901 -37.93 22.13 -2.27
N ALA A 902 -38.96 21.98 -1.45
CA ALA A 902 -39.33 20.74 -0.77
C ALA A 902 -40.84 20.51 -0.83
N ILE A 903 -41.22 19.23 -0.94
CA ILE A 903 -42.60 18.78 -0.89
C ILE A 903 -42.69 17.47 -0.10
N SER A 904 -43.70 17.34 0.75
CA SER A 904 -43.95 16.14 1.55
C SER A 904 -45.43 15.91 1.80
N ARG A 905 -45.82 14.64 1.98
CA ARG A 905 -47.19 14.22 2.26
C ARG A 905 -47.26 13.39 3.54
N GLY A 906 -48.18 13.76 4.43
CA GLY A 906 -48.53 12.98 5.61
C GLY A 906 -49.64 11.98 5.32
N PHE A 907 -49.36 10.68 5.41
CA PHE A 907 -50.25 9.62 4.96
C PHE A 907 -51.50 9.44 5.82
N SER A 908 -51.40 9.62 7.13
CA SER A 908 -52.57 9.51 8.03
C SER A 908 -53.41 10.78 8.06
N SER A 909 -52.83 11.95 7.77
CA SER A 909 -53.57 13.22 7.73
C SER A 909 -54.15 13.57 6.36
N GLU A 910 -53.65 12.91 5.32
CA GLU A 910 -53.87 13.24 3.91
C GLU A 910 -53.49 14.68 3.51
N THR A 911 -52.59 15.33 4.26
CA THR A 911 -52.16 16.72 4.00
C THR A 911 -50.80 16.80 3.31
N TRP A 912 -50.65 17.87 2.52
CA TRP A 912 -49.40 18.24 1.86
C TRP A 912 -48.76 19.44 2.53
N ASP A 913 -47.45 19.32 2.72
CA ASP A 913 -46.52 20.37 3.12
C ASP A 913 -45.59 20.69 1.94
N TYR A 914 -45.32 21.98 1.75
CA TYR A 914 -44.43 22.46 0.70
C TYR A 914 -43.66 23.70 1.15
N HIS A 915 -42.46 23.88 0.61
CA HIS A 915 -41.63 25.05 0.85
C HIS A 915 -40.80 25.32 -0.39
N ALA A 916 -40.95 26.49 -0.99
CA ALA A 916 -40.17 26.93 -2.14
C ALA A 916 -39.61 28.33 -1.89
N GLY A 917 -38.39 28.58 -2.34
CA GLY A 917 -37.75 29.88 -2.18
C GLY A 917 -36.51 30.06 -3.04
N LEU A 918 -36.04 31.30 -3.02
CA LEU A 918 -34.84 31.73 -3.72
C LEU A 918 -33.98 32.58 -2.80
N GLU A 919 -32.67 32.44 -2.90
CA GLU A 919 -31.69 33.26 -2.19
C GLU A 919 -30.61 33.70 -3.18
N LYS A 920 -30.24 34.98 -3.13
CA LYS A 920 -29.15 35.55 -3.91
C LYS A 920 -28.07 36.07 -2.96
N SER A 921 -26.85 35.59 -3.16
CA SER A 921 -25.67 36.05 -2.43
C SER A 921 -24.93 37.10 -3.24
N PHE A 922 -24.58 38.20 -2.59
CA PHE A 922 -23.77 39.29 -3.11
C PHE A 922 -22.44 39.28 -2.35
N PHE A 923 -21.31 39.34 -3.10
CA PHE A 923 -19.93 39.28 -2.59
C PHE A 923 -19.52 37.93 -1.97
N THR A 924 -18.25 37.55 -2.13
CA THR A 924 -17.70 36.27 -1.65
C THR A 924 -17.03 36.36 -0.28
N ARG A 925 -16.34 37.46 0.05
CA ARG A 925 -15.65 37.66 1.35
C ARG A 925 -16.53 38.22 2.47
N GLN A 926 -17.53 39.03 2.14
CA GLN A 926 -18.47 39.64 3.10
C GLN A 926 -19.88 39.44 2.56
N SER A 927 -20.40 38.22 2.68
CA SER A 927 -21.60 37.84 1.95
C SER A 927 -22.81 38.60 2.49
N LEU A 928 -23.46 39.35 1.60
CA LEU A 928 -24.80 39.88 1.82
C LEU A 928 -25.78 38.99 1.05
N LYS A 929 -26.76 38.41 1.73
CA LYS A 929 -27.73 37.50 1.12
C LYS A 929 -29.13 38.09 1.22
N VAL A 930 -29.89 37.98 0.14
CA VAL A 930 -31.28 38.41 0.09
C VAL A 930 -32.11 37.23 -0.40
N GLY A 931 -33.16 36.88 0.32
CA GLY A 931 -33.99 35.74 -0.04
C GLY A 931 -35.47 35.94 0.31
N ALA A 932 -36.28 35.11 -0.34
CA ALA A 932 -37.71 35.04 -0.10
C ALA A 932 -38.22 33.61 -0.27
N SER A 933 -39.27 33.26 0.47
CA SER A 933 -39.89 31.93 0.43
C SER A 933 -41.39 31.98 0.63
N VAL A 934 -42.06 30.96 0.11
CA VAL A 934 -43.46 30.65 0.33
C VAL A 934 -43.57 29.22 0.84
N TYR A 935 -44.41 29.01 1.86
CA TYR A 935 -44.48 27.72 2.50
C TYR A 935 -45.86 27.42 3.12
N LYS A 936 -46.11 26.12 3.24
CA LYS A 936 -47.13 25.51 4.08
C LYS A 936 -46.46 24.37 4.83
N LEU A 937 -46.32 24.52 6.14
CA LEU A 937 -45.50 23.66 6.99
C LEU A 937 -46.25 23.23 8.24
N THR A 938 -45.82 22.10 8.78
CA THR A 938 -46.17 21.66 10.12
C THR A 938 -45.22 22.28 11.16
N GLY A 939 -45.71 23.29 11.88
CA GLY A 939 -45.06 23.94 13.02
C GLY A 939 -45.13 23.10 14.30
N ILE A 940 -44.27 23.43 15.26
CA ILE A 940 -44.15 22.74 16.55
C ILE A 940 -44.26 23.77 17.69
N SER A 941 -45.09 23.49 18.69
CA SER A 941 -45.36 24.32 19.87
C SER A 941 -44.38 24.02 21.02
N SER A 942 -43.07 24.06 20.75
CA SER A 942 -42.07 23.96 21.82
C SER A 942 -40.79 24.73 21.48
N ASN A 943 -40.15 25.23 22.53
CA ASN A 943 -38.96 26.09 22.42
C ASN A 943 -37.67 25.30 22.69
N ALA A 944 -37.79 23.99 22.88
CA ALA A 944 -36.68 23.07 23.00
C ALA A 944 -36.34 22.53 21.61
N ALA A 945 -35.12 22.80 21.13
CA ALA A 945 -34.58 22.20 19.92
C ALA A 945 -34.28 20.70 20.16
N LEU A 946 -35.32 19.88 20.27
CA LEU A 946 -35.17 18.43 20.22
C LEU A 946 -34.76 18.03 18.81
N SER A 947 -33.73 17.18 18.69
CA SER A 947 -33.37 16.57 17.41
C SER A 947 -34.61 15.89 16.82
N SER A 948 -34.92 16.21 15.56
CA SER A 948 -36.09 15.68 14.85
C SER A 948 -36.04 14.16 14.73
N GLY A 949 -34.85 13.56 14.69
CA GLY A 949 -34.68 12.10 14.66
C GLY A 949 -35.23 11.42 15.92
N ASN A 950 -34.90 11.95 17.10
CA ASN A 950 -35.32 11.39 18.39
C ASN A 950 -36.84 11.40 18.56
N VAL A 951 -37.49 12.51 18.21
CA VAL A 951 -38.95 12.66 18.36
C VAL A 951 -39.68 11.73 17.39
N ASN A 952 -39.26 11.69 16.13
CA ASN A 952 -39.92 10.86 15.12
C ASN A 952 -39.79 9.38 15.43
N LEU A 953 -38.61 8.92 15.86
CA LEU A 953 -38.37 7.52 16.20
C LEU A 953 -39.10 7.12 17.49
N SER A 954 -39.13 8.00 18.50
CA SER A 954 -39.93 7.79 19.72
C SER A 954 -41.43 7.68 19.42
N ALA A 955 -41.95 8.56 18.57
CA ALA A 955 -43.33 8.55 18.12
C ALA A 955 -43.65 7.26 17.33
N ALA A 956 -42.79 6.89 16.37
CA ALA A 956 -43.01 5.70 15.54
C ALA A 956 -42.89 4.40 16.31
N TYR A 957 -41.90 4.27 17.20
CA TYR A 957 -41.60 2.99 17.84
C TYR A 957 -42.35 2.79 19.16
N TYR A 958 -42.27 3.78 20.06
CA TYR A 958 -42.87 3.70 21.39
C TYR A 958 -44.26 4.36 21.46
N GLY A 959 -44.62 5.17 20.46
CA GLY A 959 -45.85 5.98 20.50
C GLY A 959 -45.75 7.18 21.43
N PHE A 960 -44.54 7.50 21.89
CA PHE A 960 -44.28 8.65 22.76
C PHE A 960 -43.88 9.85 21.90
N ASP A 961 -44.88 10.58 21.44
CA ASP A 961 -44.70 11.83 20.72
C ASP A 961 -44.91 13.00 21.70
N LEU A 962 -43.81 13.67 22.09
CA LEU A 962 -43.81 14.76 23.07
C LEU A 962 -44.08 16.14 22.48
N GLN A 963 -44.12 16.30 21.15
CA GLN A 963 -44.32 17.60 20.51
C GLN A 963 -45.77 17.89 20.17
N ASP A 964 -46.25 19.12 20.28
CA ASP A 964 -47.57 19.53 19.78
C ASP A 964 -47.40 20.27 18.45
N TYR A 965 -48.28 19.99 17.48
CA TYR A 965 -48.13 20.43 16.09
C TYR A 965 -49.23 21.39 15.67
N TYR A 966 -48.92 22.33 14.79
CA TYR A 966 -49.89 23.24 14.21
C TYR A 966 -49.52 23.56 12.77
N ARG A 967 -50.49 24.04 11.99
CA ARG A 967 -50.25 24.41 10.59
C ARG A 967 -49.81 25.85 10.51
N ARG A 968 -48.74 26.10 9.75
CA ARG A 968 -48.22 27.41 9.39
C ARG A 968 -48.28 27.57 7.87
N GLN A 969 -48.85 28.66 7.39
CA GLN A 969 -48.90 28.94 5.97
C GLN A 969 -48.67 30.42 5.71
N GLY A 970 -47.64 30.75 4.94
CA GLY A 970 -47.24 32.14 4.78
C GLY A 970 -46.10 32.37 3.81
N VAL A 971 -45.61 33.60 3.86
CA VAL A 971 -44.45 34.09 3.12
C VAL A 971 -43.43 34.67 4.08
N GLN A 972 -42.16 34.54 3.72
CA GLN A 972 -41.05 35.07 4.51
C GLN A 972 -40.00 35.68 3.58
N GLY A 973 -39.52 36.87 3.93
CA GLY A 973 -38.40 37.53 3.28
C GLY A 973 -37.27 37.80 4.29
N TRP A 974 -36.02 37.71 3.86
CA TRP A 974 -34.88 37.95 4.74
C TRP A 974 -33.71 38.62 4.04
N VAL A 975 -32.92 39.34 4.85
CA VAL A 975 -31.62 39.87 4.49
C VAL A 975 -30.61 39.39 5.53
N THR A 976 -29.55 38.72 5.08
CA THR A 976 -28.47 38.22 5.95
C THR A 976 -27.16 38.90 5.59
N TYR A 977 -26.52 39.58 6.55
CA TYR A 977 -25.17 40.12 6.43
C TYR A 977 -24.20 39.29 7.26
N ALA A 978 -23.21 38.68 6.61
CA ALA A 978 -22.16 37.89 7.25
C ALA A 978 -20.78 38.53 6.98
N PRO A 979 -20.32 39.44 7.86
CA PRO A 979 -19.03 40.14 7.69
C PRO A 979 -17.80 39.24 7.89
N SER A 980 -17.99 38.06 8.49
CA SER A 980 -16.95 37.05 8.72
C SER A 980 -17.60 35.66 8.81
N GLU A 981 -16.80 34.61 8.91
CA GLU A 981 -17.26 33.23 9.08
C GLU A 981 -17.88 32.96 10.47
N TRP A 982 -17.68 33.85 11.43
CA TRP A 982 -18.14 33.67 12.80
C TRP A 982 -19.37 34.49 13.15
N HIS A 983 -19.70 35.53 12.37
CA HIS A 983 -20.76 36.48 12.69
C HIS A 983 -21.79 36.52 11.56
N TYR A 984 -23.08 36.49 11.92
CA TYR A 984 -24.13 36.88 10.98
C TYR A 984 -25.22 37.71 11.67
N LEU A 985 -25.78 38.64 10.89
CA LEU A 985 -26.92 39.46 11.24
C LEU A 985 -28.03 39.17 10.23
N ARG A 986 -29.22 38.82 10.69
CA ARG A 986 -30.38 38.51 9.85
C ARG A 986 -31.56 39.39 10.23
N LEU A 987 -32.10 40.11 9.25
CA LEU A 987 -33.39 40.77 9.32
C LEU A 987 -34.40 39.88 8.60
N GLU A 988 -35.53 39.58 9.24
CA GLU A 988 -36.56 38.70 8.73
C GLU A 988 -37.94 39.36 8.84
N LEU A 989 -38.72 39.23 7.77
CA LEU A 989 -40.09 39.70 7.65
C LEU A 989 -40.97 38.47 7.40
N THR A 990 -41.97 38.24 8.25
CA THR A 990 -42.84 37.06 8.18
C THR A 990 -44.30 37.48 8.21
N THR A 991 -45.10 36.91 7.31
CA THR A 991 -46.57 36.99 7.34
C THR A 991 -47.11 35.59 7.18
N GLU A 992 -47.77 35.07 8.22
CA GLU A 992 -48.26 33.68 8.22
C GLU A 992 -49.56 33.49 9.00
N ALA A 993 -50.39 32.56 8.55
CA ALA A 993 -51.60 32.12 9.26
C ALA A 993 -51.32 30.84 10.06
N HIS A 994 -51.85 30.80 11.29
CA HIS A 994 -51.76 29.66 12.20
C HIS A 994 -53.10 28.94 12.36
N ASP A 995 -53.09 27.62 12.13
CA ASP A 995 -54.27 26.77 12.21
C ASP A 995 -54.04 25.50 13.04
N ASN A 996 -55.13 24.99 13.63
CA ASN A 996 -55.08 23.75 14.40
C ASN A 996 -54.83 22.53 13.52
N LEU A 997 -54.04 21.59 14.04
CA LEU A 997 -53.92 20.23 13.53
C LEU A 997 -54.47 19.24 14.56
N SER A 998 -55.16 18.20 14.09
CA SER A 998 -55.72 17.16 14.95
C SER A 998 -54.90 15.88 14.85
N LYS A 999 -54.84 15.11 15.94
CA LYS A 999 -54.28 13.75 15.90
C LYS A 999 -55.06 12.93 14.87
N SER A 1000 -54.36 12.24 13.97
CA SER A 1000 -55.00 11.43 12.92
C SER A 1000 -54.63 9.95 12.99
N THR A 1001 -53.65 9.57 13.82
CA THR A 1001 -53.25 8.17 14.01
C THR A 1001 -52.84 7.89 15.45
N ASP A 1002 -53.10 6.65 15.89
CA ASP A 1002 -52.60 6.07 17.15
C ASP A 1002 -51.50 5.02 16.90
N TRP A 1003 -51.07 4.85 15.64
CA TRP A 1003 -50.10 3.85 15.26
C TRP A 1003 -48.74 4.09 15.93
N SER A 1004 -48.16 3.00 16.45
CA SER A 1004 -46.77 2.91 16.90
C SER A 1004 -46.34 1.44 16.87
N TYR A 1005 -45.05 1.13 16.74
CA TYR A 1005 -44.58 -0.24 16.55
C TYR A 1005 -44.79 -1.14 17.77
N LEU A 1006 -44.39 -0.71 18.97
CA LEU A 1006 -44.48 -1.51 20.20
C LEU A 1006 -45.85 -1.37 20.86
N ASN A 1007 -46.32 -0.13 21.04
CA ASN A 1007 -47.53 0.17 21.80
C ASN A 1007 -48.76 0.29 20.88
N ARG A 1008 -48.97 -0.68 19.98
CA ARG A 1008 -50.01 -0.66 18.92
C ARG A 1008 -51.43 -0.47 19.44
N ASN A 1009 -51.73 -1.01 20.63
CA ASN A 1009 -53.08 -1.07 21.18
C ASN A 1009 -53.35 0.00 22.24
N GLN A 1010 -52.43 0.95 22.43
CA GLN A 1010 -52.59 2.03 23.41
C GLN A 1010 -52.96 3.33 22.73
N VAL A 1011 -54.04 3.97 23.21
CA VAL A 1011 -54.45 5.30 22.77
C VAL A 1011 -53.33 6.30 23.07
N LYS A 1012 -52.91 7.06 22.06
CA LYS A 1012 -51.88 8.10 22.20
C LYS A 1012 -52.53 9.42 22.59
N ARG A 1013 -51.76 10.27 23.27
CA ARG A 1013 -52.22 11.61 23.67
C ARG A 1013 -52.68 12.40 22.44
N GLY A 1014 -53.68 13.27 22.63
CA GLY A 1014 -54.16 14.18 21.59
C GLY A 1014 -53.12 15.23 21.20
N ASN A 1015 -53.46 16.04 20.20
CA ASN A 1015 -52.69 17.24 19.85
C ASN A 1015 -53.34 18.46 20.51
N ALA A 1016 -52.54 19.31 21.16
CA ALA A 1016 -53.03 20.52 21.81
C ALA A 1016 -53.65 21.49 20.80
N ARG A 1017 -54.67 22.24 21.26
CA ARG A 1017 -55.23 23.35 20.47
C ARG A 1017 -54.33 24.56 20.63
N ILE A 1018 -54.19 25.30 19.53
CA ILE A 1018 -53.50 26.57 19.45
C ILE A 1018 -54.50 27.72 19.34
N ASP A 1019 -54.02 28.94 19.61
CA ASP A 1019 -54.74 30.18 19.31
C ASP A 1019 -54.59 30.45 17.82
N ARG A 1020 -55.71 30.42 17.08
CA ARG A 1020 -55.71 30.66 15.63
C ARG A 1020 -55.66 32.15 15.32
N GLY A 1021 -55.01 32.50 14.23
CA GLY A 1021 -54.85 33.89 13.82
C GLY A 1021 -53.68 34.09 12.87
N VAL A 1022 -53.56 35.31 12.37
CA VAL A 1022 -52.49 35.76 11.48
C VAL A 1022 -51.40 36.46 12.27
N LEU A 1023 -50.16 36.01 12.05
CA LEU A 1023 -48.93 36.58 12.59
C LEU A 1023 -48.26 37.44 11.51
N GLU A 1024 -48.02 38.71 11.82
CA GLU A 1024 -47.18 39.62 11.05
C GLU A 1024 -46.00 40.02 11.92
N GLY A 1025 -44.77 39.64 11.53
CA GLY A 1025 -43.60 39.76 12.40
C GLY A 1025 -42.39 40.34 11.69
N VAL A 1026 -41.63 41.16 12.42
CA VAL A 1026 -40.28 41.60 12.05
C VAL A 1026 -39.32 41.09 13.09
N ALA A 1027 -38.30 40.33 12.68
CA ALA A 1027 -37.27 39.81 13.57
C ALA A 1027 -35.87 40.28 13.17
N LEU A 1028 -35.08 40.71 14.15
CA LEU A 1028 -33.65 40.98 14.01
C LEU A 1028 -32.86 39.97 14.84
N ILE A 1029 -32.02 39.18 14.19
CA ILE A 1029 -31.23 38.11 14.81
C ILE A 1029 -29.75 38.40 14.59
N TYR A 1030 -29.01 38.60 15.67
CA TYR A 1030 -27.56 38.61 15.66
C TYR A 1030 -27.05 37.31 16.27
N ALA A 1031 -26.15 36.63 15.58
CA ALA A 1031 -25.52 35.44 16.13
C ALA A 1031 -24.05 35.37 15.79
N PHE A 1032 -23.31 34.72 16.68
CA PHE A 1032 -21.91 34.40 16.47
C PHE A 1032 -21.56 32.98 16.92
N ASP A 1033 -20.63 32.35 16.23
CA ASP A 1033 -20.21 30.98 16.48
C ASP A 1033 -18.71 30.78 16.18
N THR A 1034 -17.92 30.70 17.25
CA THR A 1034 -16.46 30.51 17.20
C THR A 1034 -16.05 29.10 17.66
N ARG A 1035 -16.98 28.14 17.67
CA ARG A 1035 -16.70 26.76 18.10
C ARG A 1035 -15.70 26.09 17.17
N ASP A 1036 -14.83 25.29 17.76
CA ASP A 1036 -13.81 24.51 17.05
C ASP A 1036 -14.41 23.37 16.22
N HIS A 1037 -15.47 22.74 16.71
CA HIS A 1037 -16.23 21.74 15.99
C HIS A 1037 -17.71 22.13 15.92
N LYS A 1038 -18.33 22.00 14.74
CA LYS A 1038 -19.71 22.40 14.49
C LYS A 1038 -20.42 21.27 13.75
N SER A 1039 -21.61 20.90 14.23
CA SER A 1039 -22.53 20.08 13.44
C SER A 1039 -23.55 20.98 12.77
N THR A 1040 -23.99 20.64 11.57
CA THR A 1040 -25.02 21.40 10.86
C THR A 1040 -26.17 20.50 10.48
N THR A 1041 -27.39 20.88 10.88
CA THR A 1041 -28.61 20.23 10.40
C THR A 1041 -29.36 21.21 9.52
N ARG A 1042 -29.80 20.75 8.35
CA ARG A 1042 -30.66 21.56 7.47
C ARG A 1042 -32.12 21.18 7.71
N ARG A 1043 -32.93 22.17 8.11
CA ARG A 1043 -34.39 21.99 8.28
C ARG A 1043 -35.11 23.11 7.57
N HIS A 1044 -36.03 22.78 6.66
CA HIS A 1044 -36.75 23.76 5.84
C HIS A 1044 -35.79 24.79 5.20
N PHE A 1045 -34.68 24.30 4.63
CA PHE A 1045 -33.59 25.08 4.01
C PHE A 1045 -32.78 25.99 4.92
N HIS A 1046 -33.15 26.11 6.19
CA HIS A 1046 -32.39 26.80 7.21
C HIS A 1046 -31.31 25.87 7.75
N THR A 1047 -30.08 26.37 7.80
CA THR A 1047 -28.94 25.66 8.41
C THR A 1047 -28.86 26.03 9.88
N TYR A 1048 -29.04 25.05 10.75
CA TYR A 1048 -28.88 25.19 12.18
C TYR A 1048 -27.54 24.60 12.58
N ALA A 1049 -26.64 25.44 13.09
CA ALA A 1049 -25.36 25.01 13.63
C ALA A 1049 -25.53 24.58 15.09
N SER A 1050 -25.38 23.29 15.37
CA SER A 1050 -25.40 22.71 16.72
C SER A 1050 -24.00 22.31 17.17
N ALA A 1051 -23.83 22.07 18.47
CA ALA A 1051 -22.57 21.53 18.97
C ALA A 1051 -22.52 20.05 18.61
N ASN A 1052 -21.35 19.56 18.26
CA ASN A 1052 -21.11 18.13 18.20
C ASN A 1052 -20.49 17.65 19.52
N GLU A 1053 -20.45 16.34 19.73
CA GLU A 1053 -19.90 15.74 20.95
C GLU A 1053 -18.39 15.99 21.13
N ARG A 1054 -17.71 16.43 20.06
CA ARG A 1054 -16.28 16.77 20.01
C ARG A 1054 -15.99 18.25 20.24
N THR A 1055 -17.00 19.09 20.48
CA THR A 1055 -16.78 20.52 20.68
C THR A 1055 -16.03 20.74 22.00
N GLN A 1056 -14.77 21.17 21.94
CA GLN A 1056 -13.91 21.33 23.12
C GLN A 1056 -13.81 22.80 23.56
N ARG A 1057 -13.88 23.74 22.61
CA ARG A 1057 -13.66 25.16 22.87
C ARG A 1057 -14.46 26.07 21.95
N GLY A 1058 -14.77 27.26 22.45
CA GLY A 1058 -15.35 28.35 21.66
C GLY A 1058 -16.61 28.92 22.28
N TRP A 1059 -17.29 29.78 21.53
CA TRP A 1059 -18.51 30.45 21.96
C TRP A 1059 -19.60 30.29 20.90
N ARG A 1060 -20.84 30.20 21.36
CA ARG A 1060 -22.03 30.39 20.53
C ARG A 1060 -22.95 31.39 21.20
N GLY A 1061 -23.27 32.48 20.51
CA GLY A 1061 -24.21 33.49 20.98
C GLY A 1061 -25.31 33.70 19.95
N GLN A 1062 -26.55 33.85 20.39
CA GLN A 1062 -27.68 34.25 19.57
C GLN A 1062 -28.53 35.25 20.35
N PHE A 1063 -28.84 36.37 19.72
CA PHE A 1063 -29.64 37.47 20.27
C PHE A 1063 -30.72 37.80 19.25
N GLY A 1064 -31.96 37.84 19.69
CA GLY A 1064 -33.12 38.05 18.84
C GLY A 1064 -34.05 39.10 19.43
N ILE A 1065 -34.61 39.94 18.57
CA ILE A 1065 -35.75 40.79 18.89
C ILE A 1065 -36.78 40.53 17.81
N GLU A 1066 -37.99 40.16 18.22
CA GLU A 1066 -39.13 39.92 17.32
C GLU A 1066 -40.28 40.85 17.75
N ILE A 1067 -40.77 41.64 16.80
CA ILE A 1067 -41.91 42.53 16.97
C ILE A 1067 -43.07 41.93 16.19
N VAL A 1068 -44.15 41.57 16.87
CA VAL A 1068 -45.30 40.88 16.29
C VAL A 1068 -46.57 41.74 16.35
N SER A 1069 -47.28 41.79 15.23
CA SER A 1069 -48.58 42.41 15.03
C SER A 1069 -49.56 41.45 14.31
N GLY A 1070 -50.77 41.95 14.01
CA GLY A 1070 -51.86 41.17 13.44
C GLY A 1070 -52.85 40.73 14.51
N ASP A 1071 -53.20 39.45 14.53
CA ASP A 1071 -54.07 38.89 15.57
C ASP A 1071 -53.31 38.61 16.89
N TYR A 1072 -51.98 38.60 16.83
CA TYR A 1072 -51.10 38.51 17.99
C TYR A 1072 -50.34 39.82 18.14
N VAL A 1073 -50.20 40.32 19.37
CA VAL A 1073 -49.50 41.58 19.64
C VAL A 1073 -48.56 41.38 20.82
N PHE A 1074 -47.26 41.27 20.56
CA PHE A 1074 -46.20 41.15 21.57
C PHE A 1074 -44.83 41.48 20.97
N ASN A 1075 -43.89 41.90 21.81
CA ASN A 1075 -42.47 41.95 21.51
C ASN A 1075 -41.75 40.85 22.29
N LEU A 1076 -40.93 40.07 21.60
CA LEU A 1076 -40.17 38.97 22.18
C LEU A 1076 -38.67 39.25 22.08
N TYR A 1077 -38.00 39.27 23.23
CA TYR A 1077 -36.56 39.46 23.36
C TYR A 1077 -35.92 38.12 23.73
N GLN A 1078 -34.93 37.68 22.97
CA GLN A 1078 -34.32 36.36 23.14
C GLN A 1078 -32.80 36.49 23.21
N PHE A 1079 -32.18 35.78 24.15
CA PHE A 1079 -30.73 35.61 24.16
C PHE A 1079 -30.35 34.19 24.59
N GLU A 1080 -29.32 33.66 23.94
CA GLU A 1080 -28.69 32.40 24.30
C GLU A 1080 -27.19 32.54 24.14
N LEU A 1081 -26.45 32.22 25.19
CA LEU A 1081 -24.99 32.24 25.21
C LEU A 1081 -24.47 30.93 25.74
N ILE A 1082 -23.60 30.28 24.97
CA ILE A 1082 -22.97 29.01 25.32
C ILE A 1082 -21.46 29.16 25.22
N ARG A 1083 -20.77 28.77 26.30
CA ARG A 1083 -19.31 28.73 26.38
C ARG A 1083 -18.83 27.29 26.54
N TYR A 1084 -17.96 26.86 25.62
CA TYR A 1084 -17.22 25.60 25.69
C TYR A 1084 -15.78 25.90 26.13
N THR A 1085 -15.35 25.29 27.23
CA THR A 1085 -14.01 25.51 27.80
C THR A 1085 -13.34 24.18 28.12
N ARG A 1086 -12.20 23.90 27.48
CA ARG A 1086 -11.29 22.84 27.91
C ARG A 1086 -10.51 23.31 29.14
N LEU A 1087 -10.57 22.54 30.22
CA LEU A 1087 -9.88 22.86 31.48
C LEU A 1087 -8.44 22.33 31.44
N PHE A 1088 -8.28 21.01 31.37
CA PHE A 1088 -6.99 20.31 31.26
C PHE A 1088 -7.22 18.89 30.74
N GLY A 1089 -6.27 18.33 29.99
CA GLY A 1089 -6.38 16.96 29.46
C GLY A 1089 -7.73 16.71 28.75
N PRO A 1090 -8.46 15.63 29.09
CA PRO A 1090 -9.80 15.32 28.57
C PRO A 1090 -10.97 16.03 29.30
N HIS A 1091 -10.69 16.93 30.25
CA HIS A 1091 -11.69 17.57 31.10
C HIS A 1091 -12.18 18.90 30.53
N HIS A 1092 -13.51 19.05 30.45
CA HIS A 1092 -14.20 20.17 29.83
C HIS A 1092 -15.30 20.71 30.74
N LEU A 1093 -15.54 22.02 30.66
CA LEU A 1093 -16.63 22.71 31.33
C LEU A 1093 -17.41 23.50 30.29
N HIS A 1094 -18.70 23.20 30.19
CA HIS A 1094 -19.62 23.87 29.30
C HIS A 1094 -20.69 24.60 30.11
N VAL A 1095 -21.01 25.83 29.69
CA VAL A 1095 -21.97 26.70 30.36
C VAL A 1095 -22.93 27.24 29.32
N ARG A 1096 -24.24 27.09 29.53
CA ARG A 1096 -25.30 27.73 28.74
C ARG A 1096 -26.13 28.62 29.64
N VAL A 1097 -26.33 29.85 29.18
CA VAL A 1097 -27.28 30.80 29.76
C VAL A 1097 -28.26 31.18 28.67
N GLY A 1098 -29.55 31.04 28.95
CA GLY A 1098 -30.61 31.41 28.02
C GLY A 1098 -31.69 32.21 28.73
N GLY A 1099 -32.27 33.17 28.02
CA GLY A 1099 -33.43 33.90 28.50
C GLY A 1099 -34.27 34.43 27.35
N ASP A 1100 -35.59 34.42 27.57
CA ASP A 1100 -36.56 34.92 26.61
C ASP A 1100 -37.62 35.70 27.40
N PHE A 1101 -37.97 36.89 26.91
CA PHE A 1101 -38.90 37.78 27.60
C PHE A 1101 -39.92 38.37 26.64
N SER A 1102 -41.18 38.35 27.06
CA SER A 1102 -42.29 38.96 26.34
C SER A 1102 -42.87 40.11 27.16
N ASP A 1103 -43.23 41.20 26.48
CA ASP A 1103 -43.90 42.34 27.10
C ASP A 1103 -45.44 42.23 27.10
N ALA A 1104 -45.97 41.14 26.54
CA ALA A 1104 -47.38 40.81 26.48
C ALA A 1104 -47.60 39.28 26.57
N PRO A 1105 -48.83 38.80 26.86
CA PRO A 1105 -49.13 37.37 26.85
C PRO A 1105 -48.80 36.74 25.49
N LEU A 1106 -48.06 35.63 25.50
CA LEU A 1106 -47.78 34.87 24.30
C LEU A 1106 -48.97 33.95 23.97
N PRO A 1107 -49.31 33.79 22.67
CA PRO A 1107 -50.28 32.76 22.30
C PRO A 1107 -49.75 31.37 22.63
N THR A 1108 -50.65 30.42 22.87
CA THR A 1108 -50.34 29.05 23.32
C THR A 1108 -49.21 28.37 22.54
N GLN A 1109 -49.20 28.52 21.22
CA GLN A 1109 -48.15 27.96 20.33
C GLN A 1109 -46.77 28.62 20.44
N ARG A 1110 -46.66 29.75 21.15
CA ARG A 1110 -45.44 30.55 21.36
C ARG A 1110 -44.96 30.53 22.82
N LEU A 1111 -45.69 29.89 23.73
CA LEU A 1111 -45.33 29.83 25.15
C LEU A 1111 -43.91 29.30 25.39
N LEU A 1112 -43.26 29.85 26.41
CA LEU A 1112 -41.90 29.49 26.79
C LEU A 1112 -41.88 28.34 27.77
N HIS A 1113 -41.33 27.21 27.33
CA HIS A 1113 -41.32 25.98 28.12
C HIS A 1113 -39.93 25.65 28.73
N LEU A 1114 -39.97 25.07 29.93
CA LEU A 1114 -38.85 24.40 30.60
C LEU A 1114 -39.24 22.99 31.07
N GLY A 1115 -38.29 22.07 31.05
CA GLY A 1115 -38.45 20.66 31.43
C GLY A 1115 -38.26 19.71 30.25
N GLY A 1116 -37.72 18.53 30.54
CA GLY A 1116 -37.32 17.51 29.56
C GLY A 1116 -35.82 17.52 29.26
N GLY A 1117 -35.40 16.76 28.25
CA GLY A 1117 -33.97 16.56 27.96
C GLY A 1117 -33.24 17.83 27.50
N ALA A 1118 -33.86 18.70 26.71
CA ALA A 1118 -33.12 19.76 25.99
C ALA A 1118 -32.79 21.02 26.83
N ASN A 1119 -33.40 21.21 27.99
CA ASN A 1119 -33.22 22.41 28.81
C ASN A 1119 -33.07 22.11 30.30
N LEU A 1120 -34.08 21.55 30.97
CA LEU A 1120 -34.09 21.33 32.41
C LEU A 1120 -34.27 19.83 32.70
N ARG A 1121 -33.17 19.09 32.67
CA ARG A 1121 -33.17 17.63 32.89
C ARG A 1121 -33.62 17.33 34.32
N GLY A 1122 -34.27 16.19 34.54
CA GLY A 1122 -34.82 15.80 35.86
C GLY A 1122 -36.28 16.22 36.08
N TYR A 1123 -36.81 17.14 35.27
CA TYR A 1123 -38.24 17.48 35.23
C TYR A 1123 -38.89 16.97 33.94
N GLY A 1124 -40.19 16.68 33.99
CA GLY A 1124 -40.94 16.21 32.82
C GLY A 1124 -40.93 17.19 31.63
N PHE A 1125 -41.15 16.69 30.42
CA PHE A 1125 -41.15 17.50 29.20
C PHE A 1125 -42.15 18.66 29.27
N ASN A 1126 -41.71 19.88 28.95
CA ASN A 1126 -42.50 21.12 29.02
C ASN A 1126 -43.28 21.31 30.34
N ARG A 1127 -42.73 20.80 31.46
CA ARG A 1127 -43.40 20.84 32.78
C ARG A 1127 -43.74 22.25 33.23
N PHE A 1128 -42.88 23.21 32.92
CA PHE A 1128 -43.08 24.62 33.26
C PHE A 1128 -43.31 25.42 31.98
N ALA A 1129 -44.21 26.41 32.05
CA ALA A 1129 -44.58 27.28 30.95
C ALA A 1129 -44.72 28.72 31.46
N GLY A 1130 -44.52 29.69 30.57
CA GLY A 1130 -44.72 31.11 30.85
C GLY A 1130 -44.49 31.99 29.62
N ASP A 1131 -44.67 33.29 29.78
CA ASP A 1131 -44.36 34.31 28.76
C ASP A 1131 -42.89 34.74 28.82
N ASN A 1132 -42.25 34.49 29.97
CA ASN A 1132 -40.85 34.75 30.24
C ASN A 1132 -40.14 33.49 30.73
N ARG A 1133 -38.85 33.34 30.41
CA ARG A 1133 -38.00 32.28 30.99
C ARG A 1133 -36.56 32.69 31.21
N LEU A 1134 -35.92 32.01 32.15
CA LEU A 1134 -34.48 31.99 32.36
C LEU A 1134 -33.98 30.55 32.54
N LEU A 1135 -32.81 30.26 31.98
CA LEU A 1135 -32.17 28.96 31.97
C LEU A 1135 -30.67 29.08 32.21
N LEU A 1136 -30.15 28.23 33.07
CA LEU A 1136 -28.73 27.98 33.30
C LEU A 1136 -28.47 26.47 33.21
N ASN A 1137 -27.54 26.06 32.35
CA ASN A 1137 -26.99 24.72 32.34
C ASN A 1137 -25.49 24.79 32.57
N LEU A 1138 -25.04 24.03 33.56
CA LEU A 1138 -23.63 23.80 33.85
C LEU A 1138 -23.34 22.32 33.60
N GLU A 1139 -22.37 22.03 32.75
CA GLU A 1139 -21.99 20.65 32.45
C GLU A 1139 -20.48 20.49 32.48
N TYR A 1140 -20.02 19.58 33.33
CA TYR A 1140 -18.65 19.09 33.33
C TYR A 1140 -18.59 17.80 32.53
N ARG A 1141 -17.63 17.70 31.60
CA ARG A 1141 -17.47 16.53 30.71
C ARG A 1141 -16.05 16.01 30.71
N PHE A 1142 -15.94 14.70 30.72
CA PHE A 1142 -14.72 13.97 30.37
C PHE A 1142 -14.92 13.40 28.97
N ILE A 1143 -14.06 13.79 28.02
CA ILE A 1143 -14.18 13.42 26.60
C ILE A 1143 -12.94 12.65 26.19
N LYS A 1144 -13.12 11.43 25.67
CA LYS A 1144 -12.07 10.61 25.06
C LYS A 1144 -12.47 10.24 23.65
N GLU A 1145 -11.54 10.41 22.71
CA GLU A 1145 -11.75 10.12 21.30
C GLU A 1145 -10.53 9.38 20.72
N VAL A 1146 -10.77 8.60 19.67
CA VAL A 1146 -9.79 7.83 18.90
C VAL A 1146 -10.14 8.02 17.43
N THR A 1147 -9.14 8.37 16.61
CA THR A 1147 -9.29 8.46 15.16
C THR A 1147 -9.01 7.09 14.54
N LEU A 1148 -9.93 6.61 13.71
CA LEU A 1148 -9.82 5.35 13.00
C LEU A 1148 -8.96 5.55 11.73
N PRO A 1149 -7.78 4.89 11.61
CA PRO A 1149 -6.81 5.16 10.55
C PRO A 1149 -7.31 4.93 9.12
N GLU A 1150 -8.24 3.99 8.92
CA GLU A 1150 -8.73 3.61 7.59
C GLU A 1150 -9.80 4.55 7.00
N SER A 1151 -10.50 5.31 7.85
CA SER A 1151 -11.70 6.07 7.43
C SER A 1151 -11.69 7.55 7.83
N ASP A 1152 -10.65 8.03 8.53
CA ASP A 1152 -10.63 9.34 9.19
C ASP A 1152 -11.85 9.59 10.11
N ALA A 1153 -12.59 8.53 10.47
CA ALA A 1153 -13.72 8.63 11.36
C ALA A 1153 -13.25 8.67 12.82
N VAL A 1154 -13.87 9.51 13.64
CA VAL A 1154 -13.53 9.66 15.05
C VAL A 1154 -14.58 8.98 15.91
N LEU A 1155 -14.18 7.95 16.65
CA LEU A 1155 -15.00 7.30 17.66
C LEU A 1155 -14.63 7.88 19.02
N GLY A 1156 -15.62 8.20 19.84
CA GLY A 1156 -15.36 8.65 21.19
C GLY A 1156 -16.49 8.35 22.17
N TRP A 1157 -16.20 8.61 23.44
CA TRP A 1157 -17.16 8.48 24.52
C TRP A 1157 -17.00 9.64 25.50
N THR A 1158 -18.08 9.96 26.19
CA THR A 1158 -18.11 11.01 27.21
C THR A 1158 -18.73 10.51 28.50
N LEU A 1159 -18.21 11.04 29.61
CA LEU A 1159 -18.88 11.03 30.92
C LEU A 1159 -19.19 12.47 31.29
N SER A 1160 -20.38 12.72 31.81
CA SER A 1160 -20.85 14.04 32.14
C SER A 1160 -21.48 14.09 33.51
N CYS A 1161 -21.26 15.19 34.21
CA CYS A 1161 -22.01 15.60 35.39
C CYS A 1161 -22.58 16.98 35.08
N PHE A 1162 -23.87 17.19 35.35
CA PHE A 1162 -24.52 18.45 35.02
C PHE A 1162 -25.42 18.94 36.16
N LEU A 1163 -25.57 20.26 36.20
CA LEU A 1163 -26.52 20.98 37.02
C LEU A 1163 -27.33 21.90 36.11
N ASP A 1164 -28.64 21.68 36.09
CA ASP A 1164 -29.57 22.47 35.32
C ASP A 1164 -30.45 23.26 36.27
N SER A 1165 -30.64 24.55 36.00
CA SER A 1165 -31.48 25.42 36.79
C SER A 1165 -32.28 26.35 35.89
N GLY A 1166 -33.57 26.52 36.15
CA GLY A 1166 -34.39 27.39 35.34
C GLY A 1166 -35.74 27.75 35.94
N ARG A 1167 -36.34 28.78 35.37
CA ARG A 1167 -37.67 29.27 35.73
C ARG A 1167 -38.42 29.85 34.54
N ALA A 1168 -39.72 29.58 34.47
CA ALA A 1168 -40.66 30.25 33.58
C ALA A 1168 -41.75 30.94 34.43
N TRP A 1169 -42.25 32.10 33.97
CA TRP A 1169 -43.28 32.89 34.65
C TRP A 1169 -44.11 33.70 33.64
N TRP A 1170 -45.27 34.20 34.06
CA TRP A 1170 -46.17 34.97 33.20
C TRP A 1170 -45.73 36.44 33.10
N TYR A 1171 -46.15 37.16 32.06
CA TYR A 1171 -45.69 38.54 31.82
C TYR A 1171 -46.10 39.52 32.93
N ASP A 1172 -47.20 39.25 33.64
CA ASP A 1172 -47.76 40.06 34.71
C ASP A 1172 -47.23 39.69 36.11
N ASP A 1173 -46.41 38.65 36.22
CA ASP A 1173 -45.79 38.23 37.48
C ASP A 1173 -44.53 39.05 37.81
N VAL A 1174 -44.38 39.47 39.07
CA VAL A 1174 -43.12 40.03 39.59
C VAL A 1174 -42.13 38.90 39.83
N ALA A 1175 -41.21 38.69 38.89
CA ALA A 1175 -40.30 37.55 38.91
C ALA A 1175 -39.35 37.52 40.13
N PHE A 1176 -38.80 38.67 40.52
CA PHE A 1176 -37.72 38.76 41.53
C PHE A 1176 -37.89 39.98 42.45
N PRO A 1177 -38.73 39.91 43.49
CA PRO A 1177 -38.92 41.00 44.44
C PRO A 1177 -37.66 41.32 45.25
N ASP A 1178 -36.87 40.31 45.59
CA ASP A 1178 -35.57 40.41 46.25
C ASP A 1178 -34.63 39.23 45.86
N PHE A 1179 -33.36 39.30 46.31
CA PHE A 1179 -32.34 38.30 45.99
C PHE A 1179 -32.52 36.95 46.71
N GLY A 1180 -33.21 36.92 47.86
CA GLY A 1180 -33.50 35.69 48.59
C GLY A 1180 -34.53 34.85 47.84
N GLU A 1181 -35.63 35.48 47.43
CA GLU A 1181 -36.66 34.88 46.58
C GLU A 1181 -36.15 34.54 45.18
N PHE A 1182 -35.19 35.31 44.63
CA PHE A 1182 -34.53 34.99 43.38
C PHE A 1182 -33.95 33.58 43.38
N THR A 1183 -33.23 33.17 44.42
CA THR A 1183 -32.61 31.83 44.46
C THR A 1183 -33.59 30.69 44.78
N ALA A 1184 -34.64 30.96 45.55
CA ALA A 1184 -35.59 29.94 46.00
C ALA A 1184 -36.60 29.52 44.91
N GLN A 1185 -36.83 30.38 43.92
CA GLN A 1185 -37.87 30.16 42.90
C GLN A 1185 -37.35 29.46 41.63
N PHE A 1186 -36.06 29.10 41.57
CA PHE A 1186 -35.50 28.31 40.47
C PHE A 1186 -35.69 26.82 40.68
N ASN A 1187 -36.17 26.13 39.65
CA ASN A 1187 -36.20 24.68 39.61
C ASN A 1187 -34.81 24.20 39.23
N THR A 1188 -34.16 23.44 40.12
CA THR A 1188 -32.79 22.98 39.93
C THR A 1188 -32.73 21.47 39.98
N ALA A 1189 -31.95 20.87 39.10
CA ALA A 1189 -31.71 19.44 39.06
C ALA A 1189 -30.22 19.16 38.87
N ILE A 1190 -29.79 18.00 39.38
CA ILE A 1190 -28.45 17.49 39.18
C ILE A 1190 -28.53 16.14 38.48
N GLY A 1191 -27.54 15.82 37.66
CA GLY A 1191 -27.50 14.53 37.01
C GLY A 1191 -26.12 14.14 36.50
N VAL A 1192 -26.07 12.91 36.02
CA VAL A 1192 -24.90 12.29 35.41
C VAL A 1192 -25.31 11.60 34.13
N GLY A 1193 -24.40 11.47 33.18
CA GLY A 1193 -24.68 10.76 31.94
C GLY A 1193 -23.44 10.28 31.24
N CYS A 1194 -23.62 9.30 30.36
CA CYS A 1194 -22.59 8.84 29.45
C CYS A 1194 -23.09 8.95 28.00
N SER A 1195 -22.18 9.19 27.07
CA SER A 1195 -22.49 9.08 25.64
C SER A 1195 -21.37 8.39 24.88
N VAL A 1196 -21.73 7.78 23.76
CA VAL A 1196 -20.81 7.28 22.73
C VAL A 1196 -21.13 8.00 21.43
N PHE A 1197 -20.11 8.35 20.65
CA PHE A 1197 -20.29 9.10 19.42
C PHE A 1197 -19.32 8.65 18.33
N VAL A 1198 -19.76 8.78 17.08
CA VAL A 1198 -18.98 8.53 15.87
C VAL A 1198 -19.11 9.74 14.95
N ASP A 1199 -17.99 10.27 14.47
CA ASP A 1199 -17.92 11.39 13.55
C ASP A 1199 -17.16 10.97 12.29
N SER A 1200 -17.87 10.73 11.19
CA SER A 1200 -17.27 10.20 9.94
C SER A 1200 -16.81 11.31 9.00
N SER A 1201 -15.67 11.14 8.34
CA SER A 1201 -15.11 12.08 7.35
C SER A 1201 -15.94 12.21 6.05
N GLY A 1202 -16.92 11.32 5.83
CA GLY A 1202 -17.60 11.08 4.54
C GLY A 1202 -19.00 11.67 4.34
N GLY A 1203 -19.36 12.77 5.00
CA GLY A 1203 -20.63 13.49 4.74
C GLY A 1203 -21.89 12.94 5.43
N LEU A 1204 -21.78 11.83 6.17
CA LEU A 1204 -22.75 11.46 7.20
C LEU A 1204 -22.45 12.31 8.44
N GLY A 1205 -23.46 13.01 8.98
CA GLY A 1205 -23.30 13.83 10.18
C GLY A 1205 -22.91 13.00 11.42
N PRO A 1206 -22.33 13.62 12.46
CA PRO A 1206 -21.91 12.91 13.66
C PRO A 1206 -23.11 12.25 14.34
N LEU A 1207 -22.98 10.97 14.68
CA LEU A 1207 -23.99 10.18 15.38
C LEU A 1207 -23.61 10.06 16.86
N SER A 1208 -24.57 10.22 17.77
CA SER A 1208 -24.31 10.04 19.20
C SER A 1208 -25.46 9.39 19.94
N VAL A 1209 -25.13 8.46 20.86
CA VAL A 1209 -26.10 7.83 21.76
C VAL A 1209 -25.74 8.17 23.19
N ALA A 1210 -26.68 8.76 23.93
CA ALA A 1210 -26.47 9.18 25.31
C ALA A 1210 -27.52 8.58 26.25
N LEU A 1211 -27.08 8.17 27.44
CA LEU A 1211 -27.90 7.79 28.57
C LEU A 1211 -27.60 8.72 29.73
N GLU A 1212 -28.60 9.44 30.21
CA GLU A 1212 -28.49 10.39 31.31
C GLU A 1212 -29.50 10.08 32.40
N VAL A 1213 -29.14 10.39 33.63
CA VAL A 1213 -29.97 10.24 34.83
C VAL A 1213 -29.95 11.57 35.57
N ALA A 1214 -31.12 12.12 35.86
CA ALA A 1214 -31.26 13.42 36.50
C ALA A 1214 -32.34 13.40 37.59
N GLU A 1215 -32.10 14.09 38.69
CA GLU A 1215 -33.05 14.23 39.80
C GLU A 1215 -33.20 15.70 40.22
N PRO A 1216 -34.44 16.18 40.42
CA PRO A 1216 -34.72 17.48 41.01
C PRO A 1216 -34.14 17.65 42.42
N LEU A 1217 -33.44 18.75 42.66
CA LEU A 1217 -33.03 19.18 43.99
C LEU A 1217 -34.24 19.80 44.70
N SER A 1218 -34.78 19.05 45.67
CA SER A 1218 -35.88 19.48 46.55
C SER A 1218 -35.60 19.05 47.99
N ALA A 1219 -36.40 19.53 48.95
CA ALA A 1219 -36.23 19.20 50.38
C ALA A 1219 -36.31 17.69 50.68
N SER A 1220 -36.79 16.86 49.74
CA SER A 1220 -36.92 15.41 49.84
C SER A 1220 -36.00 14.62 48.90
N PHE A 1221 -34.89 15.21 48.44
CA PHE A 1221 -33.90 14.54 47.59
C PHE A 1221 -33.54 13.15 48.13
N SER A 1222 -33.78 12.09 47.34
CA SER A 1222 -33.67 10.71 47.87
C SER A 1222 -33.09 9.67 46.91
N LEU A 1223 -32.77 10.01 45.65
CA LEU A 1223 -32.26 9.07 44.63
C LEU A 1223 -33.18 7.88 44.37
N ARG A 1224 -34.45 7.96 44.79
CA ARG A 1224 -35.40 6.83 44.72
C ARG A 1224 -36.14 6.74 43.38
N ASP A 1225 -36.35 7.87 42.69
CA ASP A 1225 -37.10 7.90 41.42
C ASP A 1225 -36.49 8.90 40.41
N PRO A 1226 -35.24 8.67 39.96
CA PRO A 1226 -34.58 9.59 39.05
C PRO A 1226 -35.15 9.49 37.62
N GLN A 1227 -35.16 10.61 36.90
CA GLN A 1227 -35.55 10.63 35.48
C GLN A 1227 -34.43 10.06 34.63
N ILE A 1228 -34.73 9.05 33.82
CA ILE A 1228 -33.80 8.44 32.85
C ILE A 1228 -34.09 9.00 31.47
N ILE A 1229 -33.06 9.47 30.78
CA ILE A 1229 -33.14 10.12 29.47
C ILE A 1229 -32.25 9.37 28.49
N LEU A 1230 -32.82 8.89 27.39
CA LEU A 1230 -32.10 8.29 26.27
C LEU A 1230 -32.12 9.26 25.07
N ARG A 1231 -30.98 9.48 24.41
CA ARG A 1231 -30.85 10.32 23.21
C ARG A 1231 -30.10 9.59 22.11
N LEU A 1232 -30.54 9.71 20.86
CA LEU A 1232 -29.88 9.17 19.65
C LEU A 1232 -29.25 10.27 18.78
N ASP A 1233 -29.17 11.49 19.33
CA ASP A 1233 -28.33 12.59 18.83
C ASP A 1233 -28.35 13.67 19.91
N ARG A 1234 -27.25 13.80 20.65
CA ARG A 1234 -27.14 14.78 21.72
C ARG A 1234 -26.66 16.12 21.16
N ILE A 1235 -27.54 17.11 21.23
CA ILE A 1235 -27.18 18.52 21.21
C ILE A 1235 -27.27 18.99 22.66
N PHE A 1236 -26.22 19.67 23.13
CA PHE A 1236 -26.03 20.26 24.47
C PHE A 1236 -27.13 19.94 25.51
#